data_AF-A0A3M2REQ0-F1
#
_entry.id   AF-A0A3M2REQ0-F1
#
_cell.length_a   1.000
_cell.length_b   1.000
_cell.length_c   1.000
_cell.angle_alpha   90.00
_cell.angle_beta   90.00
_cell.angle_gamma   90.00
#
_symmetry.space_group_name_H-M   'P 1'
#
loop_
_entity.id
_entity.type
_entity.pdbx_description
1 polymer ?
#
loop_
_entity_poly.entity_id
_entity_poly.type
_entity_poly.pdbx_seq_one_letter_code
_entity_poly.pdbx_strand_id
1 'polypeptide(L)'
;MAAFIQKLFKSRKTKATSSSNPQAKPEVKQPAEVDQRNKRREAQQQQLANAPEQSVLATLAVDGVTASIRLEAAKRLQDEALLQQVQKNSKGRDKSVYQTVRQSLQRLREQQAQQAATRQRISDLVAQAKDQAISENTKLFKARLDALQEQWQAVKDEASAEQSQHFLEAVHECQKRLQQIEQAQQEEARQQEQARQRSETLDLLQNTLDDLKQQDANDLPAPSSLDALQKTQENRWLEATRDTTVQKHEQKAYEQQMQTLRGYLNAVRWLAQEKDTISELAQAAESGEVTDEQRTQAAELIQQLEWPAELPQPVSLIQVRKLTGKRQAPKQNDGQREKQQEIADKLTATLPELETALEARQFKESKQLFKTAQNLFQQLDHTHRKPLQARMQLLSGQFRELSDWQGFATEPKQIALCEQMEYLAEQPMDPEAKAERIKELQGEWRSLGGSSDRTLWTRFKAASDQAYEPCKAYFEAKSDLKQANLDKRKAICDELSNFLENADWASIDWKAIERIYQTARQEWKEAWPVDFRHNRSVQKQFDELLKRLEQPLDEERKKNEALKQSIVERAQALITHEPLQEAMDQAKSLQTEWTSIGITRHREDRKMWQAFRKACDQIFARRDAQRTEQQQASQLADQAAQKILSEYQSVDSNTDEALLNEAREAIQPLSGEPLSPAIKEQVQQLKQKLNRAAELKKFQQTVADWQAFISDKVEQKLSDETAPKHWFNLAKAPGPINGRDLAIRAEILTGTPTPEQDQPRRMQIQVQRLSDGMGSTDNASPTQELEKLVALWCLHPDIEDTSHENAERLNQALTSLTQIS
;
A
#
# COMPACT_ATOMS: atom_id res chain seq x y z
N MET A 1 0.08 20.54 -29.19
CA MET A 1 0.53 19.52 -30.17
C MET A 1 -0.60 18.50 -30.31
N ALA A 2 -1.16 18.40 -31.52
CA ALA A 2 -2.31 17.55 -31.83
C ALA A 2 -1.96 16.05 -31.78
N ALA A 3 -3.00 15.24 -31.53
CA ALA A 3 -3.10 13.78 -31.68
C ALA A 3 -3.16 12.98 -30.37
N PHE A 4 -4.37 12.78 -29.81
CA PHE A 4 -4.77 11.46 -29.26
C PHE A 4 -6.29 11.34 -28.95
N ILE A 5 -7.15 11.73 -29.89
CA ILE A 5 -8.58 11.33 -29.88
C ILE A 5 -8.86 10.67 -31.22
N GLN A 6 -8.81 9.33 -31.25
CA GLN A 6 -9.50 8.43 -32.19
C GLN A 6 -8.94 7.02 -32.03
N LYS A 7 -9.53 6.23 -31.12
CA LYS A 7 -9.52 4.75 -31.17
C LYS A 7 -10.29 4.22 -29.96
N LEU A 8 -11.62 4.20 -30.05
CA LEU A 8 -12.46 3.31 -29.22
C LEU A 8 -13.91 3.24 -29.73
N PHE A 9 -14.11 3.12 -31.05
CA PHE A 9 -15.35 2.60 -31.62
C PHE A 9 -15.08 1.86 -32.93
N LYS A 10 -15.15 0.53 -32.89
CA LYS A 10 -15.56 -0.30 -34.03
C LYS A 10 -16.15 -1.61 -33.51
N SER A 11 -17.40 -1.81 -33.86
CA SER A 11 -18.24 -2.95 -33.53
C SER A 11 -18.33 -3.96 -34.68
N ARG A 12 -18.78 -5.17 -34.32
CA ARG A 12 -19.35 -6.27 -35.14
C ARG A 12 -18.41 -7.16 -35.97
N LYS A 13 -18.51 -8.47 -35.71
CA LYS A 13 -19.18 -9.40 -36.65
C LYS A 13 -19.60 -10.73 -35.99
N THR A 14 -20.77 -11.20 -36.43
CA THR A 14 -21.48 -12.45 -36.14
C THR A 14 -21.36 -13.43 -37.31
N LYS A 15 -21.37 -14.75 -37.05
CA LYS A 15 -21.91 -15.90 -37.84
C LYS A 15 -21.30 -17.22 -37.29
N ALA A 16 -21.88 -18.41 -37.34
CA ALA A 16 -23.07 -18.93 -38.03
C ALA A 16 -23.62 -20.18 -37.31
N THR A 17 -24.89 -20.46 -37.57
CA THR A 17 -25.67 -21.67 -37.30
C THR A 17 -25.38 -22.81 -38.28
N SER A 18 -25.57 -24.06 -37.86
CA SER A 18 -25.89 -25.19 -38.74
C SER A 18 -26.88 -26.15 -38.05
N SER A 19 -27.89 -26.55 -38.81
CA SER A 19 -29.04 -27.39 -38.48
C SER A 19 -28.84 -28.86 -38.87
N SER A 20 -29.40 -29.82 -38.10
CA SER A 20 -30.24 -30.93 -38.58
C SER A 20 -30.70 -31.88 -37.45
N ASN A 21 -32.00 -32.15 -37.38
CA ASN A 21 -32.70 -33.22 -36.62
C ASN A 21 -32.88 -34.47 -37.57
N PRO A 22 -33.49 -35.63 -37.23
CA PRO A 22 -34.08 -36.11 -35.96
C PRO A 22 -33.88 -37.63 -35.58
N GLN A 23 -34.22 -37.94 -34.32
CA GLN A 23 -34.86 -39.14 -33.72
C GLN A 23 -34.57 -40.60 -34.19
N ALA A 24 -34.25 -41.46 -33.22
CA ALA A 24 -34.84 -42.81 -33.06
C ALA A 24 -34.77 -43.28 -31.57
N LYS A 25 -35.87 -43.87 -31.07
CA LYS A 25 -36.06 -44.47 -29.73
C LYS A 25 -35.64 -45.96 -29.70
N PRO A 26 -35.55 -46.61 -28.51
CA PRO A 26 -34.58 -47.67 -28.22
C PRO A 26 -35.14 -49.11 -28.25
N GLU A 27 -34.28 -50.09 -28.54
CA GLU A 27 -34.54 -51.52 -28.33
C GLU A 27 -33.70 -52.13 -27.19
N VAL A 28 -34.31 -53.13 -26.56
CA VAL A 28 -33.97 -53.84 -25.32
C VAL A 28 -32.71 -54.72 -25.48
N LYS A 29 -31.85 -54.78 -24.46
CA LYS A 29 -30.54 -55.47 -24.49
C LYS A 29 -30.49 -56.80 -23.71
N GLN A 30 -29.79 -57.74 -24.33
CA GLN A 30 -29.49 -59.15 -23.96
C GLN A 30 -28.10 -59.31 -23.24
N PRO A 31 -27.73 -60.52 -22.73
CA PRO A 31 -26.63 -60.77 -21.77
C PRO A 31 -25.18 -60.40 -22.17
N ALA A 32 -24.92 -60.06 -23.44
CA ALA A 32 -23.58 -59.73 -23.94
C ALA A 32 -22.99 -58.42 -23.37
N GLU A 33 -23.83 -57.54 -22.83
CA GLU A 33 -23.39 -56.26 -22.26
C GLU A 33 -22.63 -56.37 -20.94
N VAL A 34 -22.94 -57.39 -20.13
CA VAL A 34 -22.36 -57.55 -18.79
C VAL A 34 -20.86 -57.90 -18.88
N ASP A 35 -20.50 -58.73 -19.85
CA ASP A 35 -19.12 -59.19 -20.06
C ASP A 35 -18.22 -58.08 -20.63
N GLN A 36 -18.76 -57.23 -21.52
CA GLN A 36 -18.05 -56.03 -22.01
C GLN A 36 -17.84 -54.98 -20.91
N ARG A 37 -18.79 -54.85 -19.97
CA ARG A 37 -18.69 -53.89 -18.86
C ARG A 37 -17.63 -54.29 -17.84
N ASN A 38 -17.46 -55.60 -17.59
CA ASN A 38 -16.41 -56.13 -16.72
C ASN A 38 -15.01 -55.94 -17.32
N LYS A 39 -14.80 -56.24 -18.61
CA LYS A 39 -13.52 -55.99 -19.30
C LYS A 39 -13.12 -54.50 -19.28
N ARG A 40 -14.09 -53.59 -19.49
CA ARG A 40 -13.85 -52.14 -19.39
C ARG A 40 -13.45 -51.70 -17.97
N ARG A 41 -14.05 -52.29 -16.94
CA ARG A 41 -13.71 -52.00 -15.54
C ARG A 41 -12.26 -52.38 -15.23
N GLU A 42 -11.82 -53.57 -15.63
CA GLU A 42 -10.43 -54.04 -15.41
C GLU A 42 -9.41 -53.15 -16.14
N ALA A 43 -9.69 -52.77 -17.40
CA ALA A 43 -8.84 -51.86 -18.17
C ALA A 43 -8.72 -50.48 -17.51
N GLN A 44 -9.81 -49.91 -17.00
CA GLN A 44 -9.80 -48.63 -16.29
C GLN A 44 -9.08 -48.71 -14.94
N GLN A 45 -9.16 -49.84 -14.23
CA GLN A 45 -8.40 -50.06 -13.00
C GLN A 45 -6.90 -50.17 -13.27
N GLN A 46 -6.49 -50.85 -14.36
CA GLN A 46 -5.10 -50.88 -14.79
C GLN A 46 -4.60 -49.49 -15.22
N GLN A 47 -5.43 -48.70 -15.91
CA GLN A 47 -5.08 -47.31 -16.24
C GLN A 47 -4.85 -46.47 -14.98
N LEU A 48 -5.70 -46.59 -13.95
CA LEU A 48 -5.50 -45.92 -12.66
C LEU A 48 -4.24 -46.40 -11.92
N ALA A 49 -3.90 -47.69 -12.02
CA ALA A 49 -2.69 -48.24 -11.41
C ALA A 49 -1.40 -47.67 -12.04
N ASN A 50 -1.43 -47.36 -13.33
CA ASN A 50 -0.26 -46.87 -14.09
C ASN A 50 -0.01 -45.35 -14.00
N ALA A 51 -0.54 -44.66 -12.99
CA ALA A 51 -0.36 -43.21 -12.76
C ALA A 51 -0.58 -42.37 -14.04
N PRO A 52 -1.79 -42.37 -14.61
CA PRO A 52 -2.07 -41.77 -15.91
C PRO A 52 -2.04 -40.23 -15.84
N GLU A 53 -1.86 -39.57 -16.99
CA GLU A 53 -1.84 -38.11 -17.08
C GLU A 53 -3.13 -37.46 -16.51
N GLN A 54 -3.02 -36.20 -16.06
CA GLN A 54 -4.13 -35.44 -15.46
C GLN A 54 -5.38 -35.40 -16.36
N SER A 55 -5.20 -35.32 -17.69
CA SER A 55 -6.28 -35.35 -18.69
C SER A 55 -7.06 -36.67 -18.67
N VAL A 56 -6.34 -37.80 -18.54
CA VAL A 56 -6.91 -39.15 -18.46
C VAL A 56 -7.61 -39.34 -17.11
N LEU A 57 -7.03 -38.84 -16.01
CA LEU A 57 -7.68 -38.82 -14.69
C LEU A 57 -8.98 -38.02 -14.71
N ALA A 58 -9.02 -36.86 -15.39
CA ALA A 58 -10.24 -36.06 -15.53
C ALA A 58 -11.34 -36.82 -16.27
N THR A 59 -10.95 -37.54 -17.33
CA THR A 59 -11.86 -38.38 -18.11
C THR A 59 -12.40 -39.54 -17.27
N LEU A 60 -11.53 -40.25 -16.54
CA LEU A 60 -11.92 -41.36 -15.65
C LEU A 60 -12.77 -40.88 -14.46
N ALA A 61 -12.58 -39.66 -13.98
CA ALA A 61 -13.38 -39.06 -12.91
C ALA A 61 -14.83 -38.76 -13.33
N VAL A 62 -15.07 -38.52 -14.63
CA VAL A 62 -16.41 -38.24 -15.18
C VAL A 62 -17.06 -39.52 -15.71
N ASP A 63 -16.33 -40.30 -16.50
CA ASP A 63 -16.85 -41.41 -17.30
C ASP A 63 -16.44 -42.80 -16.79
N GLY A 64 -15.80 -42.88 -15.62
CA GLY A 64 -15.42 -44.15 -14.99
C GLY A 64 -16.61 -45.09 -14.78
N VAL A 65 -16.42 -46.37 -15.09
CA VAL A 65 -17.49 -47.39 -15.10
C VAL A 65 -18.05 -47.65 -13.71
N THR A 66 -17.23 -47.55 -12.66
CA THR A 66 -17.64 -47.66 -11.25
C THR A 66 -17.44 -46.35 -10.49
N ALA A 67 -18.25 -46.13 -9.45
CA ALA A 67 -18.09 -44.98 -8.56
C ALA A 67 -16.72 -44.95 -7.87
N SER A 68 -16.12 -46.12 -7.59
CA SER A 68 -14.77 -46.21 -7.02
C SER A 68 -13.70 -45.66 -7.96
N ILE A 69 -13.74 -46.04 -9.24
CA ILE A 69 -12.80 -45.55 -10.27
C ILE A 69 -12.93 -44.04 -10.42
N ARG A 70 -14.17 -43.52 -10.46
CA ARG A 70 -14.41 -42.07 -10.56
C ARG A 70 -13.87 -41.31 -9.36
N LEU A 71 -14.12 -41.80 -8.14
CA LEU A 71 -13.64 -41.17 -6.91
C LEU A 71 -12.11 -41.21 -6.81
N GLU A 72 -11.48 -42.33 -7.17
CA GLU A 72 -10.04 -42.49 -7.10
C GLU A 72 -9.31 -41.62 -8.14
N ALA A 73 -9.85 -41.53 -9.36
CA ALA A 73 -9.36 -40.60 -10.36
C ALA A 73 -9.50 -39.13 -9.92
N ALA A 74 -10.64 -38.78 -9.33
CA ALA A 74 -10.90 -37.44 -8.80
C ALA A 74 -9.97 -37.03 -7.66
N LYS A 75 -9.55 -37.96 -6.79
CA LYS A 75 -8.60 -37.71 -5.70
C LYS A 75 -7.17 -37.42 -6.19
N ARG A 76 -6.81 -37.90 -7.38
CA ARG A 76 -5.46 -37.76 -7.95
C ARG A 76 -5.33 -36.54 -8.88
N LEU A 77 -6.42 -35.83 -9.13
CA LEU A 77 -6.40 -34.58 -9.90
C LEU A 77 -5.79 -33.43 -9.08
N GLN A 78 -4.90 -32.69 -9.72
CA GLN A 78 -4.18 -31.55 -9.15
C GLN A 78 -4.25 -30.31 -10.05
N ASP A 79 -4.55 -30.48 -11.35
CA ASP A 79 -4.70 -29.36 -12.28
C ASP A 79 -6.02 -28.59 -12.03
N GLU A 80 -5.92 -27.27 -11.84
CA GLU A 80 -7.07 -26.43 -11.52
C GLU A 80 -8.14 -26.42 -12.62
N ALA A 81 -7.74 -26.35 -13.89
CA ALA A 81 -8.68 -26.28 -15.01
C ALA A 81 -9.44 -27.60 -15.16
N LEU A 82 -8.73 -28.72 -15.03
CA LEU A 82 -9.33 -30.05 -15.08
C LEU A 82 -10.23 -30.32 -13.87
N LEU A 83 -9.82 -29.91 -12.66
CA LEU A 83 -10.68 -29.97 -11.48
C LEU A 83 -11.97 -29.15 -11.67
N GLN A 84 -11.90 -27.94 -12.23
CA GLN A 84 -13.11 -27.14 -12.53
C GLN A 84 -14.02 -27.82 -13.57
N GLN A 85 -13.44 -28.48 -14.57
CA GLN A 85 -14.19 -29.23 -15.58
C GLN A 85 -14.90 -30.45 -14.97
N VAL A 86 -14.20 -31.25 -14.17
CA VAL A 86 -14.78 -32.41 -13.48
C VAL A 86 -15.83 -31.96 -12.46
N GLN A 87 -15.64 -30.84 -11.76
CA GLN A 87 -16.63 -30.26 -10.84
C GLN A 87 -17.94 -29.91 -11.57
N LYS A 88 -17.86 -29.29 -12.75
CA LYS A 88 -19.05 -29.01 -13.58
C LYS A 88 -19.76 -30.29 -14.02
N ASN A 89 -19.00 -31.28 -14.48
CA ASN A 89 -19.56 -32.51 -15.07
C ASN A 89 -20.11 -33.51 -14.04
N SER A 90 -19.60 -33.49 -12.81
CA SER A 90 -20.06 -34.33 -11.68
C SER A 90 -21.26 -33.75 -10.94
N LYS A 91 -21.58 -32.47 -11.15
CA LYS A 91 -22.70 -31.77 -10.49
C LYS A 91 -24.02 -32.43 -10.88
N GLY A 92 -24.69 -33.04 -9.89
CA GLY A 92 -25.95 -33.76 -10.08
C GLY A 92 -25.80 -35.21 -10.58
N ARG A 93 -24.57 -35.68 -10.86
CA ARG A 93 -24.29 -37.03 -11.39
C ARG A 93 -23.57 -37.93 -10.39
N ASP A 94 -22.60 -37.40 -9.66
CA ASP A 94 -21.87 -38.13 -8.61
C ASP A 94 -21.46 -37.18 -7.46
N LYS A 95 -22.23 -37.23 -6.36
CA LYS A 95 -22.07 -36.31 -5.20
C LYS A 95 -20.70 -36.45 -4.55
N SER A 96 -20.14 -37.66 -4.52
CA SER A 96 -18.88 -37.97 -3.84
C SER A 96 -17.67 -37.40 -4.60
N VAL A 97 -17.67 -37.56 -5.93
CA VAL A 97 -16.69 -36.97 -6.84
C VAL A 97 -16.77 -35.45 -6.78
N TYR A 98 -17.99 -34.89 -6.87
CA TYR A 98 -18.21 -33.44 -6.79
C TYR A 98 -17.65 -32.83 -5.49
N GLN A 99 -17.89 -33.45 -4.34
CA GLN A 99 -17.36 -32.99 -3.05
C GLN A 99 -15.84 -33.09 -2.98
N THR A 100 -15.26 -34.18 -3.47
CA THR A 100 -13.80 -34.42 -3.48
C THR A 100 -13.07 -33.38 -4.34
N VAL A 101 -13.58 -33.12 -5.54
CA VAL A 101 -13.02 -32.12 -6.46
C VAL A 101 -13.20 -30.71 -5.91
N ARG A 102 -14.35 -30.40 -5.30
CA ARG A 102 -14.59 -29.12 -4.63
C ARG A 102 -13.61 -28.87 -3.48
N GLN A 103 -13.35 -29.87 -2.64
CA GLN A 103 -12.35 -29.76 -1.56
C GLN A 103 -10.93 -29.58 -2.11
N SER A 104 -10.60 -30.29 -3.21
CA SER A 104 -9.29 -30.17 -3.85
C SER A 104 -9.08 -28.78 -4.46
N LEU A 105 -10.09 -28.22 -5.14
CA LEU A 105 -10.08 -26.83 -5.62
C LEU A 105 -9.96 -25.81 -4.49
N GLN A 106 -10.64 -26.05 -3.36
CA GLN A 106 -10.54 -25.19 -2.21
C GLN A 106 -9.12 -25.19 -1.62
N ARG A 107 -8.52 -26.38 -1.41
CA ARG A 107 -7.12 -26.51 -0.95
C ARG A 107 -6.14 -25.83 -1.90
N LEU A 108 -6.33 -25.99 -3.21
CA LEU A 108 -5.45 -25.40 -4.22
C LEU A 108 -5.54 -23.87 -4.21
N ARG A 109 -6.75 -23.30 -4.08
CA ARG A 109 -6.94 -21.85 -3.90
C ARG A 109 -6.35 -21.33 -2.60
N GLU A 110 -6.52 -22.06 -1.50
CA GLU A 110 -5.92 -21.71 -0.20
C GLU A 110 -4.39 -21.71 -0.29
N GLN A 111 -3.79 -22.71 -0.93
CA GLN A 111 -2.33 -22.77 -1.19
C GLN A 111 -1.85 -21.63 -2.09
N GLN A 112 -2.56 -21.35 -3.20
CA GLN A 112 -2.22 -20.22 -4.08
C GLN A 112 -2.34 -18.87 -3.35
N ALA A 113 -3.38 -18.69 -2.53
CA ALA A 113 -3.56 -17.48 -1.73
C ALA A 113 -2.45 -17.32 -0.68
N GLN A 114 -2.05 -18.40 -0.01
CA GLN A 114 -0.92 -18.40 0.92
C GLN A 114 0.39 -18.03 0.21
N GLN A 115 0.71 -18.66 -0.92
CA GLN A 115 1.91 -18.34 -1.71
C GLN A 115 1.90 -16.89 -2.21
N ALA A 116 0.74 -16.38 -2.66
CA ALA A 116 0.60 -14.98 -3.08
C ALA A 116 0.81 -14.02 -1.90
N ALA A 117 0.27 -14.36 -0.72
CA ALA A 117 0.46 -13.57 0.49
C ALA A 117 1.94 -13.55 0.94
N THR A 118 2.66 -14.67 0.90
CA THR A 118 4.10 -14.67 1.21
C THR A 118 4.88 -13.85 0.20
N ARG A 119 4.62 -13.99 -1.11
CA ARG A 119 5.29 -13.19 -2.15
C ARG A 119 5.08 -11.69 -1.95
N GLN A 120 3.86 -11.29 -1.63
CA GLN A 120 3.55 -9.90 -1.31
C GLN A 120 4.29 -9.44 -0.05
N ARG A 121 4.31 -10.27 1.00
CA ARG A 121 5.02 -9.98 2.25
C ARG A 121 6.52 -9.76 2.04
N ILE A 122 7.16 -10.58 1.21
CA ILE A 122 8.57 -10.45 0.83
C ILE A 122 8.80 -9.11 0.11
N SER A 123 7.95 -8.78 -0.86
CA SER A 123 8.02 -7.50 -1.58
C SER A 123 7.87 -6.31 -0.65
N ASP A 124 6.94 -6.37 0.29
CA ASP A 124 6.70 -5.30 1.27
C ASP A 124 7.90 -5.14 2.22
N LEU A 125 8.52 -6.23 2.68
CA LEU A 125 9.70 -6.18 3.54
C LEU A 125 10.92 -5.58 2.82
N VAL A 126 11.13 -5.93 1.54
CA VAL A 126 12.19 -5.33 0.71
C VAL A 126 11.96 -3.84 0.54
N ALA A 127 10.73 -3.41 0.26
CA ALA A 127 10.38 -2.00 0.13
C ALA A 127 10.60 -1.25 1.45
N GLN A 128 10.13 -1.79 2.57
CA GLN A 128 10.30 -1.18 3.90
C GLN A 128 11.77 -1.04 4.29
N ALA A 129 12.62 -2.03 3.98
CA ALA A 129 14.06 -1.95 4.22
C ALA A 129 14.71 -0.83 3.37
N LYS A 130 14.32 -0.68 2.10
CA LYS A 130 14.81 0.39 1.22
C LYS A 130 14.36 1.77 1.70
N ASP A 131 13.09 1.90 2.07
CA ASP A 131 12.53 3.15 2.59
C ASP A 131 13.21 3.56 3.91
N GLN A 132 13.48 2.59 4.79
CA GLN A 132 14.19 2.85 6.03
C GLN A 132 15.64 3.30 5.78
N ALA A 133 16.34 2.70 4.81
CA ALA A 133 17.71 3.07 4.48
C ALA A 133 17.85 4.55 4.07
N ILE A 134 16.82 5.09 3.40
CA ILE A 134 16.80 6.49 2.92
C ILE A 134 16.18 7.44 3.96
N SER A 135 15.56 6.91 5.03
CA SER A 135 14.82 7.72 6.00
C SER A 135 15.72 8.64 6.83
N GLU A 136 15.29 9.90 6.99
CA GLU A 136 15.91 10.86 7.92
C GLU A 136 15.46 10.66 9.36
N ASN A 137 14.43 9.86 9.61
CA ASN A 137 13.89 9.66 10.95
C ASN A 137 14.77 8.67 11.74
N THR A 138 15.53 9.20 12.70
CA THR A 138 16.43 8.43 13.58
C THR A 138 15.72 7.76 14.76
N LYS A 139 14.46 8.10 15.05
CA LYS A 139 13.73 7.49 16.18
C LYS A 139 13.54 6.00 15.95
N LEU A 140 13.93 5.21 16.95
CA LEU A 140 13.81 3.75 16.96
C LEU A 140 14.40 3.09 15.70
N PHE A 141 15.42 3.69 15.08
CA PHE A 141 15.98 3.20 13.82
C PHE A 141 16.49 1.76 13.96
N LYS A 142 17.26 1.48 15.02
CA LYS A 142 17.74 0.14 15.36
C LYS A 142 16.60 -0.86 15.56
N ALA A 143 15.64 -0.54 16.42
CA ALA A 143 14.51 -1.42 16.71
C ALA A 143 13.66 -1.72 15.47
N ARG A 144 13.47 -0.75 14.56
CA ARG A 144 12.78 -0.97 13.28
C ARG A 144 13.57 -1.90 12.35
N LEU A 145 14.90 -1.73 12.29
CA LEU A 145 15.77 -2.60 11.50
C LEU A 145 15.75 -4.03 12.03
N ASP A 146 15.87 -4.20 13.35
CA ASP A 146 15.84 -5.52 14.01
C ASP A 146 14.49 -6.22 13.75
N ALA A 147 13.38 -5.49 13.85
CA ALA A 147 12.05 -6.02 13.53
C ALA A 147 11.90 -6.44 12.06
N LEU A 148 12.47 -5.68 11.11
CA LEU A 148 12.48 -6.05 9.70
C LEU A 148 13.31 -7.32 9.46
N GLN A 149 14.47 -7.44 10.08
CA GLN A 149 15.33 -8.62 9.98
C GLN A 149 14.66 -9.86 10.58
N GLU A 150 13.97 -9.72 11.72
CA GLU A 150 13.22 -10.81 12.35
C GLU A 150 12.05 -11.27 11.45
N GLN A 151 11.28 -10.32 10.91
CA GLN A 151 10.19 -10.63 9.97
C GLN A 151 10.69 -11.28 8.67
N TRP A 152 11.89 -10.93 8.22
CA TRP A 152 12.53 -11.55 7.05
C TRP A 152 12.91 -13.01 7.29
N GLN A 153 13.37 -13.39 8.50
CA GLN A 153 13.74 -14.78 8.79
C GLN A 153 12.58 -15.75 8.55
N ALA A 154 11.34 -15.33 8.80
CA ALA A 154 10.15 -16.16 8.61
C ALA A 154 9.82 -16.45 7.13
N VAL A 155 10.33 -15.65 6.18
CA VAL A 155 10.00 -15.76 4.75
C VAL A 155 11.22 -15.95 3.85
N LYS A 156 12.43 -15.98 4.43
CA LYS A 156 13.71 -16.03 3.70
C LYS A 156 13.81 -17.22 2.74
N ASP A 157 13.35 -18.40 3.15
CA ASP A 157 13.45 -19.62 2.35
C ASP A 157 12.49 -19.62 1.14
N GLU A 158 11.45 -18.78 1.17
CA GLU A 158 10.47 -18.61 0.10
C GLU A 158 10.83 -17.46 -0.86
N ALA A 159 11.88 -16.68 -0.53
CA ALA A 159 12.33 -15.54 -1.32
C ALA A 159 13.21 -15.97 -2.51
N SER A 160 13.07 -15.27 -3.62
CA SER A 160 14.01 -15.43 -4.75
C SER A 160 15.40 -14.88 -4.41
N ALA A 161 16.42 -15.30 -5.17
CA ALA A 161 17.79 -14.82 -5.00
C ALA A 161 17.89 -13.30 -5.16
N GLU A 162 17.20 -12.74 -6.16
CA GLU A 162 17.16 -11.28 -6.41
C GLU A 162 16.50 -10.51 -5.26
N GLN A 163 15.37 -11.00 -4.73
CA GLN A 163 14.71 -10.38 -3.58
C GLN A 163 15.58 -10.44 -2.32
N SER A 164 16.26 -11.56 -2.09
CA SER A 164 17.19 -11.73 -0.98
C SER A 164 18.37 -10.77 -1.10
N GLN A 165 18.93 -10.61 -2.30
CA GLN A 165 20.01 -9.66 -2.55
C GLN A 165 19.55 -8.23 -2.26
N HIS A 166 18.41 -7.80 -2.79
CA HIS A 166 17.89 -6.44 -2.55
C HIS A 166 17.57 -6.16 -1.08
N PHE A 167 17.09 -7.15 -0.33
CA PHE A 167 16.87 -7.00 1.10
C PHE A 167 18.21 -6.84 1.85
N LEU A 168 19.20 -7.67 1.54
CA LEU A 168 20.53 -7.62 2.16
C LEU A 168 21.26 -6.30 1.86
N GLU A 169 21.18 -5.81 0.62
CA GLU A 169 21.71 -4.49 0.23
C GLU A 169 21.06 -3.37 1.05
N ALA A 170 19.72 -3.37 1.17
CA ALA A 170 19.01 -2.36 1.95
C ALA A 170 19.34 -2.43 3.45
N VAL A 171 19.51 -3.65 3.99
CA VAL A 171 19.95 -3.86 5.37
C VAL A 171 21.37 -3.35 5.58
N HIS A 172 22.27 -3.56 4.63
CA HIS A 172 23.64 -3.06 4.70
C HIS A 172 23.68 -1.53 4.75
N GLU A 173 22.90 -0.86 3.90
CA GLU A 173 22.76 0.61 3.94
C GLU A 173 22.15 1.09 5.26
N CYS A 174 21.14 0.37 5.80
CA CYS A 174 20.62 0.65 7.13
C CYS A 174 21.69 0.53 8.23
N GLN A 175 22.53 -0.51 8.19
CA GLN A 175 23.61 -0.71 9.16
C GLN A 175 24.66 0.40 9.09
N LYS A 176 25.06 0.80 7.87
CA LYS A 176 25.97 1.93 7.65
C LYS A 176 25.38 3.23 8.21
N ARG A 177 24.09 3.48 7.98
CA ARG A 177 23.37 4.63 8.54
C ARG A 177 23.34 4.61 10.06
N LEU A 178 23.10 3.43 10.65
CA LEU A 178 23.09 3.25 12.10
C LEU A 178 24.45 3.54 12.73
N GLN A 179 25.54 3.08 12.09
CA GLN A 179 26.91 3.42 12.52
C GLN A 179 27.16 4.92 12.47
N GLN A 180 26.72 5.62 11.41
CA GLN A 180 26.84 7.08 11.33
C GLN A 180 26.08 7.80 12.45
N ILE A 181 24.88 7.32 12.78
CA ILE A 181 24.07 7.88 13.88
C ILE A 181 24.78 7.68 15.22
N GLU A 182 25.30 6.47 15.49
CA GLU A 182 26.04 6.17 16.71
C GLU A 182 27.34 6.99 16.81
N GLN A 183 28.07 7.14 15.71
CA GLN A 183 29.27 7.98 15.65
C GLN A 183 28.96 9.45 15.94
N ALA A 184 27.93 10.02 15.31
CA ALA A 184 27.51 11.39 15.54
C ALA A 184 27.08 11.63 17.00
N GLN A 185 26.35 10.67 17.61
CA GLN A 185 25.98 10.75 19.03
C GLN A 185 27.19 10.68 19.96
N GLN A 186 28.18 9.84 19.66
CA GLN A 186 29.42 9.75 20.43
C GLN A 186 30.27 11.02 20.30
N GLU A 187 30.34 11.60 19.10
CA GLU A 187 31.03 12.88 18.87
C GLU A 187 30.34 14.03 19.61
N GLU A 188 29.01 14.12 19.56
CA GLU A 188 28.25 15.12 20.30
C GLU A 188 28.43 14.96 21.81
N ALA A 189 28.34 13.74 22.33
CA ALA A 189 28.57 13.46 23.76
C ALA A 189 30.01 13.82 24.18
N ARG A 190 31.00 13.52 23.34
CA ARG A 190 32.41 13.90 23.58
C ARG A 190 32.56 15.42 23.61
N GLN A 191 31.96 16.14 22.67
CA GLN A 191 32.00 17.61 22.63
C GLN A 191 31.33 18.23 23.87
N GLN A 192 30.19 17.69 24.31
CA GLN A 192 29.50 18.13 25.53
C GLN A 192 30.34 17.88 26.78
N GLU A 193 30.95 16.70 26.91
CA GLU A 193 31.83 16.37 28.03
C GLU A 193 33.07 17.28 28.05
N GLN A 194 33.71 17.51 26.90
CA GLN A 194 34.85 18.44 26.80
C GLN A 194 34.44 19.88 27.15
N ALA A 195 33.25 20.33 26.72
CA ALA A 195 32.72 21.64 27.12
C ALA A 195 32.48 21.74 28.62
N ARG A 196 31.92 20.69 29.23
CA ARG A 196 31.73 20.60 30.68
C ARG A 196 33.07 20.66 31.42
N GLN A 197 34.07 19.90 30.99
CA GLN A 197 35.40 19.91 31.60
C GLN A 197 36.08 21.28 31.52
N ARG A 198 35.91 22.02 30.41
CA ARG A 198 36.38 23.41 30.29
C ARG A 198 35.70 24.34 31.30
N SER A 199 34.37 24.28 31.40
CA SER A 199 33.61 25.06 32.39
C SER A 199 34.07 24.75 33.81
N GLU A 200 34.15 23.46 34.18
CA GLU A 200 34.60 23.05 35.51
C GLU A 200 36.04 23.49 35.82
N THR A 201 36.92 23.53 34.81
CA THR A 201 38.31 24.01 34.97
C THR A 201 38.33 25.51 35.22
N LEU A 202 37.54 26.29 34.48
CA LEU A 202 37.40 27.75 34.67
C LEU A 202 36.76 28.09 36.01
N ASP A 203 35.72 27.36 36.42
CA ASP A 203 35.05 27.55 37.70
C ASP A 203 35.99 27.22 38.86
N LEU A 204 36.75 26.12 38.75
CA LEU A 204 37.74 25.77 39.77
C LEU A 204 38.87 26.79 39.85
N LEU A 205 39.40 27.26 38.71
CA LEU A 205 40.39 28.34 38.68
C LEU A 205 39.85 29.62 39.31
N GLN A 206 38.61 30.00 38.99
CA GLN A 206 37.96 31.16 39.58
C GLN A 206 37.83 31.02 41.10
N ASN A 207 37.29 29.90 41.57
CA ASN A 207 37.13 29.62 42.99
C ASN A 207 38.47 29.65 43.72
N THR A 208 39.53 29.08 43.13
CA THR A 208 40.86 29.09 43.76
C THR A 208 41.42 30.51 43.86
N LEU A 209 41.20 31.36 42.87
CA LEU A 209 41.61 32.76 42.94
C LEU A 209 40.79 33.52 43.98
N ASP A 210 39.50 33.23 44.10
CA ASP A 210 38.62 33.85 45.08
C ASP A 210 38.94 33.40 46.52
N ASP A 211 39.32 32.13 46.72
CA ASP A 211 39.82 31.62 48.00
C ASP A 211 41.15 32.29 48.38
N LEU A 212 42.08 32.44 47.42
CA LEU A 212 43.35 33.15 47.63
C LEU A 212 43.15 34.64 47.94
N LYS A 213 42.07 35.27 47.43
CA LYS A 213 41.70 36.64 47.78
C LYS A 213 41.20 36.77 49.23
N GLN A 214 40.58 35.71 49.76
CA GLN A 214 39.99 35.68 51.10
C GLN A 214 40.96 35.15 52.18
N GLN A 215 42.05 34.50 51.78
CA GLN A 215 43.05 33.96 52.68
C GLN A 215 43.82 35.06 53.43
N ASP A 216 44.17 34.80 54.69
CA ASP A 216 44.91 35.75 55.52
C ASP A 216 46.27 36.08 54.90
N ALA A 217 46.60 37.38 54.81
CA ALA A 217 47.81 37.89 54.19
C ALA A 217 49.13 37.34 54.79
N ASN A 218 49.07 36.82 56.02
CA ASN A 218 50.22 36.28 56.75
C ASN A 218 50.36 34.75 56.64
N ASP A 219 49.34 34.05 56.14
CA ASP A 219 49.34 32.59 56.00
C ASP A 219 49.34 32.21 54.52
N LEU A 220 50.52 32.28 53.90
CA LEU A 220 50.69 32.01 52.47
C LEU A 220 50.63 30.50 52.18
N PRO A 221 49.95 30.06 51.09
CA PRO A 221 49.98 28.67 50.66
C PRO A 221 51.40 28.18 50.36
N ALA A 222 51.64 26.90 50.59
CA ALA A 222 52.90 26.27 50.20
C ALA A 222 53.10 26.35 48.67
N PRO A 223 54.30 26.71 48.17
CA PRO A 223 54.54 26.80 46.73
C PRO A 223 54.39 25.45 46.00
N SER A 224 54.50 24.32 46.71
CA SER A 224 54.28 22.98 46.17
C SER A 224 52.80 22.66 45.91
N SER A 225 51.88 23.15 46.75
CA SER A 225 50.44 22.92 46.56
C SER A 225 49.91 23.75 45.38
N LEU A 226 50.36 25.01 45.26
CA LEU A 226 50.03 25.87 44.13
C LEU A 226 50.61 25.35 42.80
N ASP A 227 51.85 24.82 42.81
CA ASP A 227 52.46 24.20 41.62
C ASP A 227 51.70 22.94 41.16
N ALA A 228 51.27 22.10 42.11
CA ALA A 228 50.44 20.92 41.81
C ALA A 228 49.08 21.33 41.24
N LEU A 229 48.46 22.39 41.78
CA LEU A 229 47.19 22.92 41.28
C LEU A 229 47.33 23.48 39.87
N GLN A 230 48.36 24.30 39.61
CA GLN A 230 48.66 24.84 38.29
C GLN A 230 48.81 23.72 37.24
N LYS A 231 49.66 22.73 37.50
CA LYS A 231 49.90 21.60 36.58
C LYS A 231 48.64 20.79 36.32
N THR A 232 47.81 20.58 37.35
CA THR A 232 46.54 19.85 37.22
C THR A 232 45.57 20.61 36.32
N GLN A 233 45.41 21.93 36.51
CA GLN A 233 44.52 22.73 35.66
C GLN A 233 45.05 22.91 34.22
N GLU A 234 46.37 22.99 34.03
CA GLU A 234 46.99 22.99 32.70
C GLU A 234 46.70 21.70 31.93
N ASN A 235 46.88 20.55 32.56
CA ASN A 235 46.59 19.25 31.93
C ASN A 235 45.10 19.10 31.63
N ARG A 236 44.21 19.43 32.58
CA ARG A 236 42.76 19.39 32.37
C ARG A 236 42.33 20.29 31.21
N TRP A 237 42.88 21.50 31.13
CA TRP A 237 42.58 22.42 30.05
C TRP A 237 43.09 21.91 28.70
N LEU A 238 44.32 21.37 28.63
CA LEU A 238 44.88 20.79 27.41
C LEU A 238 44.05 19.60 26.91
N GLU A 239 43.61 18.71 27.80
CA GLU A 239 42.77 17.56 27.44
C GLU A 239 41.36 18.01 26.98
N ALA A 240 40.77 18.99 27.67
CA ALA A 240 39.44 19.50 27.37
C ALA A 240 39.39 20.39 26.11
N THR A 241 40.54 20.83 25.61
CA THR A 241 40.68 21.64 24.37
C THR A 241 41.24 20.86 23.20
N ARG A 242 41.71 19.62 23.43
CA ARG A 242 42.21 18.74 22.37
C ARG A 242 41.12 18.45 21.33
N ASP A 243 41.45 18.70 20.07
CA ASP A 243 40.59 18.44 18.90
C ASP A 243 39.18 19.10 18.99
N THR A 244 39.04 20.19 19.75
CA THR A 244 37.77 20.95 19.88
C THR A 244 37.93 22.44 19.65
N THR A 245 36.88 23.06 19.12
CA THR A 245 36.83 24.52 18.96
C THR A 245 36.44 25.17 20.29
N VAL A 246 37.36 25.92 20.86
CA VAL A 246 37.16 26.67 22.11
C VAL A 246 36.55 28.04 21.81
N GLN A 247 35.60 28.49 22.62
CA GLN A 247 35.05 29.82 22.42
C GLN A 247 36.05 30.89 22.88
N LYS A 248 36.12 32.02 22.16
CA LYS A 248 37.07 33.11 22.47
C LYS A 248 36.98 33.62 23.92
N HIS A 249 35.79 33.60 24.50
CA HIS A 249 35.59 34.06 25.88
C HIS A 249 36.15 33.06 26.90
N GLU A 250 35.98 31.74 26.69
CA GLU A 250 36.53 30.68 27.54
C GLU A 250 38.07 30.73 27.52
N GLN A 251 38.65 30.87 26.33
CA GLN A 251 40.10 30.94 26.16
C GLN A 251 40.68 32.19 26.86
N LYS A 252 40.04 33.35 26.69
CA LYS A 252 40.46 34.58 27.38
C LYS A 252 40.34 34.46 28.90
N ALA A 253 39.27 33.85 29.41
CA ALA A 253 39.08 33.63 30.84
C ALA A 253 40.18 32.74 31.43
N TYR A 254 40.48 31.62 30.75
CA TYR A 254 41.57 30.72 31.15
C TYR A 254 42.92 31.43 31.16
N GLU A 255 43.28 32.15 30.08
CA GLU A 255 44.54 32.88 29.97
C GLU A 255 44.70 33.89 31.11
N GLN A 256 43.66 34.67 31.41
CA GLN A 256 43.66 35.66 32.48
C GLN A 256 43.78 35.03 33.88
N GLN A 257 42.99 34.00 34.17
CA GLN A 257 43.02 33.32 35.47
C GLN A 257 44.36 32.60 35.69
N MET A 258 44.86 31.91 34.66
CA MET A 258 46.13 31.19 34.72
C MET A 258 47.33 32.14 34.84
N GLN A 259 47.31 33.28 34.14
CA GLN A 259 48.34 34.32 34.29
C GLN A 259 48.36 34.88 35.72
N THR A 260 47.20 35.10 36.32
CA THR A 260 47.07 35.57 37.71
C THR A 260 47.63 34.54 38.70
N LEU A 261 47.27 33.26 38.53
CA LEU A 261 47.78 32.16 39.36
C LEU A 261 49.31 32.00 39.24
N ARG A 262 49.85 32.04 38.01
CA ARG A 262 51.31 31.96 37.76
C ARG A 262 52.06 33.15 38.36
N GLY A 263 51.53 34.35 38.21
CA GLY A 263 52.09 35.57 38.82
C GLY A 263 52.14 35.46 40.34
N TYR A 264 51.05 35.00 40.96
CA TYR A 264 50.99 34.76 42.40
C TYR A 264 51.97 33.67 42.87
N LEU A 265 52.03 32.53 42.18
CA LEU A 265 52.99 31.46 42.50
C LEU A 265 54.44 31.96 42.45
N ASN A 266 54.80 32.72 41.41
CA ASN A 266 56.14 33.29 41.28
C ASN A 266 56.45 34.26 42.43
N ALA A 267 55.48 35.11 42.79
CA ALA A 267 55.62 36.04 43.90
C ALA A 267 55.77 35.32 45.25
N VAL A 268 55.01 34.24 45.49
CA VAL A 268 55.12 33.41 46.71
C VAL A 268 56.46 32.66 46.75
N ARG A 269 56.95 32.14 45.62
CA ARG A 269 58.28 31.51 45.52
C ARG A 269 59.40 32.49 45.82
N TRP A 270 59.31 33.68 45.26
CA TRP A 270 60.29 34.74 45.48
C TRP A 270 60.29 35.19 46.95
N LEU A 271 59.11 35.36 47.56
CA LEU A 271 59.00 35.64 49.00
C LEU A 271 59.58 34.54 49.88
N ALA A 272 59.42 33.27 49.49
CA ALA A 272 59.99 32.15 50.23
C ALA A 272 61.53 32.10 50.12
N GLN A 273 62.09 32.58 49.00
CA GLN A 273 63.53 32.64 48.75
C GLN A 273 64.20 33.82 49.48
N GLU A 274 63.57 35.00 49.48
CA GLU A 274 64.07 36.23 50.10
C GLU A 274 63.47 36.45 51.51
N LYS A 275 63.08 35.38 52.19
CA LYS A 275 62.35 35.45 53.46
C LYS A 275 63.15 36.17 54.55
N ASP A 276 64.44 35.86 54.65
CA ASP A 276 65.31 36.39 55.71
C ASP A 276 65.61 37.88 55.47
N THR A 277 65.93 38.26 54.23
CA THR A 277 66.21 39.65 53.82
C THR A 277 64.99 40.55 53.98
N ILE A 278 63.80 40.05 53.62
CA ILE A 278 62.55 40.78 53.80
C ILE A 278 62.20 40.93 55.29
N SER A 279 62.45 39.91 56.12
CA SER A 279 62.22 39.99 57.56
C SER A 279 63.12 41.04 58.23
N GLU A 280 64.38 41.10 57.84
CA GLU A 280 65.33 42.10 58.33
C GLU A 280 64.91 43.54 57.94
N LEU A 281 64.54 43.75 56.68
CA LEU A 281 64.09 45.06 56.19
C LEU A 281 62.74 45.49 56.78
N ALA A 282 61.83 44.54 57.03
CA ALA A 282 60.55 44.79 57.68
C ALA A 282 60.72 45.22 59.15
N GLN A 283 61.61 44.55 59.90
CA GLN A 283 61.95 44.93 61.27
C GLN A 283 62.62 46.32 61.34
N ALA A 284 63.53 46.62 60.40
CA ALA A 284 64.15 47.94 60.29
C ALA A 284 63.12 49.04 59.95
N ALA A 285 62.11 48.72 59.13
CA ALA A 285 61.01 49.64 58.83
C ALA A 285 60.10 49.92 60.05
N GLU A 286 59.93 48.95 60.95
CA GLU A 286 59.16 49.11 62.21
C GLU A 286 59.94 49.88 63.29
N SER A 287 61.27 49.70 63.38
CA SER A 287 62.11 50.38 64.37
C SER A 287 62.34 51.87 64.06
N GLY A 288 62.11 52.30 62.82
CA GLY A 288 62.21 53.70 62.39
C GLY A 288 63.64 54.20 62.08
N GLU A 289 64.66 53.39 62.34
CA GLU A 289 66.07 53.66 62.03
C GLU A 289 66.49 52.88 60.78
N VAL A 290 66.31 53.49 59.60
CA VAL A 290 66.59 52.84 58.32
C VAL A 290 67.80 53.48 57.66
N THR A 291 68.80 52.68 57.30
CA THR A 291 70.00 53.12 56.56
C THR A 291 69.70 53.34 55.07
N ASP A 292 70.48 54.20 54.41
CA ASP A 292 70.32 54.43 52.97
C ASP A 292 70.61 53.15 52.14
N GLU A 293 71.50 52.27 52.63
CA GLU A 293 71.77 50.95 52.02
C GLU A 293 70.53 50.04 52.09
N GLN A 294 69.83 50.00 53.22
CA GLN A 294 68.57 49.26 53.38
C GLN A 294 67.44 49.83 52.50
N ARG A 295 67.42 51.15 52.25
CA ARG A 295 66.45 51.77 51.33
C ARG A 295 66.74 51.41 49.87
N THR A 296 68.01 51.36 49.47
CA THR A 296 68.39 50.91 48.13
C THR A 296 68.10 49.43 47.92
N GLN A 297 68.41 48.58 48.91
CA GLN A 297 68.08 47.15 48.87
C GLN A 297 66.56 46.93 48.82
N ALA A 298 65.77 47.68 49.60
CA ALA A 298 64.31 47.64 49.51
C ALA A 298 63.79 48.06 48.12
N ALA A 299 64.39 49.09 47.50
CA ALA A 299 64.01 49.54 46.17
C ALA A 299 64.32 48.51 45.07
N GLU A 300 65.48 47.87 45.14
CA GLU A 300 65.87 46.80 44.20
C GLU A 300 64.98 45.56 44.35
N LEU A 301 64.71 45.13 45.60
CA LEU A 301 63.83 44.00 45.89
C LEU A 301 62.39 44.23 45.40
N ILE A 302 61.85 45.44 45.58
CA ILE A 302 60.49 45.77 45.12
C ILE A 302 60.44 45.93 43.60
N GLN A 303 61.51 46.42 42.97
CA GLN A 303 61.60 46.54 41.52
C GLN A 303 61.59 45.16 40.84
N GLN A 304 62.08 44.12 41.52
CA GLN A 304 62.10 42.74 41.02
C GLN A 304 60.80 41.96 41.28
N LEU A 305 59.89 42.46 42.12
CA LEU A 305 58.65 41.76 42.51
C LEU A 305 57.40 42.38 41.87
N GLU A 306 56.75 41.61 41.01
CA GLU A 306 55.40 41.91 40.50
C GLU A 306 54.33 41.18 41.33
N TRP A 307 53.82 41.82 42.39
CA TRP A 307 52.72 41.28 43.18
C TRP A 307 51.35 41.58 42.54
N PRO A 308 50.47 40.58 42.32
CA PRO A 308 49.14 40.81 41.76
C PRO A 308 48.30 41.77 42.63
N ALA A 309 47.79 42.86 42.04
CA ALA A 309 47.14 43.94 42.77
C ALA A 309 45.84 43.53 43.49
N GLU A 310 45.18 42.47 43.03
CA GLU A 310 43.89 41.99 43.57
C GLU A 310 44.03 41.00 44.73
N LEU A 311 45.26 40.54 45.06
CA LEU A 311 45.52 39.53 46.08
C LEU A 311 46.16 40.14 47.34
N PRO A 312 45.83 39.62 48.55
CA PRO A 312 46.33 40.16 49.81
C PRO A 312 47.86 40.13 49.88
N GLN A 313 48.48 41.28 50.16
CA GLN A 313 49.93 41.42 50.32
C GLN A 313 50.35 41.13 51.77
N PRO A 314 51.39 40.32 52.00
CA PRO A 314 51.93 40.10 53.34
C PRO A 314 52.36 41.41 54.00
N VAL A 315 52.15 41.51 55.32
CA VAL A 315 52.43 42.73 56.10
C VAL A 315 53.90 43.15 56.00
N SER A 316 54.82 42.18 55.96
CA SER A 316 56.26 42.41 55.76
C SER A 316 56.57 43.12 54.44
N LEU A 317 55.87 42.75 53.35
CA LEU A 317 56.05 43.39 52.04
C LEU A 317 55.58 44.85 52.03
N ILE A 318 54.45 45.12 52.69
CA ILE A 318 53.90 46.48 52.82
C ILE A 318 54.86 47.39 53.59
N GLN A 319 55.56 46.84 54.60
CA GLN A 319 56.55 47.56 55.39
C GLN A 319 57.80 47.90 54.55
N VAL A 320 58.32 46.95 53.77
CA VAL A 320 59.45 47.18 52.86
C VAL A 320 59.10 48.23 51.79
N ARG A 321 57.85 48.25 51.28
CA ARG A 321 57.40 49.25 50.28
C ARG A 321 57.42 50.68 50.76
N LYS A 322 57.21 50.91 52.06
CA LYS A 322 57.27 52.24 52.66
C LYS A 322 58.68 52.84 52.66
N LEU A 323 59.73 52.05 52.45
CA LEU A 323 61.13 52.50 52.48
C LEU A 323 61.61 53.22 51.19
N THR A 324 60.84 53.16 50.09
CA THR A 324 61.32 53.48 48.72
C THR A 324 60.86 54.84 48.13
N GLY A 325 60.74 55.89 48.94
CA GLY A 325 60.10 57.19 48.61
C GLY A 325 60.31 57.80 47.19
N LYS A 326 59.27 58.49 46.69
CA LYS A 326 59.14 59.13 45.35
C LYS A 326 60.25 60.15 45.02
N ARG A 327 60.85 60.11 43.81
CA ARG A 327 61.89 61.07 43.36
C ARG A 327 61.55 61.81 42.06
N GLN A 328 61.79 63.14 42.06
CA GLN A 328 61.66 64.11 40.95
C GLN A 328 62.99 64.31 40.18
N ALA A 329 62.88 64.72 38.91
CA ALA A 329 63.97 64.98 37.95
C ALA A 329 64.46 66.46 37.92
N PRO A 330 65.67 66.75 37.39
CA PRO A 330 66.03 68.07 36.88
C PRO A 330 66.34 68.09 35.35
N LYS A 331 66.06 69.25 34.75
CA LYS A 331 66.32 69.71 33.36
C LYS A 331 67.73 70.36 33.29
N GLN A 332 68.40 70.70 32.17
CA GLN A 332 67.94 71.24 30.88
C GLN A 332 69.14 71.47 29.91
N ASN A 333 68.80 71.72 28.63
CA ASN A 333 69.51 72.41 27.53
C ASN A 333 70.18 71.54 26.46
N ASP A 334 69.60 71.58 25.25
CA ASP A 334 70.26 72.20 24.08
C ASP A 334 69.36 71.96 22.85
N GLY A 335 68.50 72.89 22.43
CA GLY A 335 67.46 72.68 21.39
C GLY A 335 67.88 72.13 20.00
N GLN A 336 69.18 71.90 19.75
CA GLN A 336 69.70 71.12 18.62
C GLN A 336 70.26 69.75 19.03
N ARG A 337 70.80 69.60 20.25
CA ARG A 337 70.93 68.28 20.87
C ARG A 337 69.56 67.72 21.15
N GLU A 338 68.60 68.40 21.76
CA GLU A 338 67.25 67.87 22.02
C GLU A 338 66.60 67.26 20.77
N LYS A 339 66.80 67.82 19.56
CA LYS A 339 66.29 67.16 18.34
C LYS A 339 67.12 65.95 17.88
N GLN A 340 68.46 66.03 17.92
CA GLN A 340 69.34 64.90 17.58
C GLN A 340 69.29 63.79 18.63
N GLN A 341 69.20 64.16 19.90
CA GLN A 341 68.97 63.38 21.11
C GLN A 341 67.54 62.83 21.10
N GLU A 342 66.50 63.55 20.71
CA GLU A 342 65.15 62.96 20.57
C GLU A 342 65.10 61.90 19.46
N ILE A 343 65.77 62.14 18.33
CA ILE A 343 65.88 61.13 17.26
C ILE A 343 66.75 59.96 17.74
N ALA A 344 67.83 60.23 18.48
CA ALA A 344 68.71 59.21 19.04
C ALA A 344 68.01 58.41 20.14
N ASP A 345 67.24 59.03 21.02
CA ASP A 345 66.49 58.42 22.13
C ASP A 345 65.33 57.60 21.56
N LYS A 346 64.63 58.11 20.53
CA LYS A 346 63.65 57.33 19.76
C LYS A 346 64.31 56.11 19.11
N LEU A 347 65.47 56.29 18.46
CA LEU A 347 66.20 55.17 17.89
C LEU A 347 66.63 54.19 18.98
N THR A 348 67.15 54.68 20.11
CA THR A 348 67.62 53.87 21.25
C THR A 348 66.48 53.16 21.98
N ALA A 349 65.25 53.67 21.91
CA ALA A 349 64.03 52.97 22.36
C ALA A 349 63.54 51.93 21.33
N THR A 350 63.59 52.25 20.04
CA THR A 350 63.16 51.32 18.97
C THR A 350 64.14 50.17 18.72
N LEU A 351 65.43 50.34 19.01
CA LEU A 351 66.44 49.28 18.80
C LEU A 351 66.23 48.07 19.73
N PRO A 352 65.97 48.22 21.04
CA PRO A 352 65.54 47.12 21.91
C PRO A 352 64.24 46.46 21.45
N GLU A 353 63.24 47.23 21.02
CA GLU A 353 61.98 46.66 20.49
C GLU A 353 62.22 45.86 19.19
N LEU A 354 63.11 46.35 18.32
CA LEU A 354 63.54 45.62 17.13
C LEU A 354 64.30 44.35 17.49
N GLU A 355 65.18 44.41 18.49
CA GLU A 355 65.96 43.28 18.98
C GLU A 355 65.05 42.22 19.60
N THR A 356 64.11 42.59 20.48
CA THR A 356 63.14 41.65 21.04
C THR A 356 62.21 41.06 19.97
N ALA A 357 61.76 41.87 19.00
CA ALA A 357 60.96 41.36 17.87
C ALA A 357 61.77 40.39 16.98
N LEU A 358 63.08 40.63 16.79
CA LEU A 358 63.97 39.74 16.05
C LEU A 358 64.25 38.44 16.81
N GLU A 359 64.49 38.51 18.13
CA GLU A 359 64.68 37.35 19.00
C GLU A 359 63.40 36.50 19.12
N ALA A 360 62.24 37.16 19.24
CA ALA A 360 60.92 36.54 19.21
C ALA A 360 60.51 36.06 17.80
N ARG A 361 61.35 36.29 16.79
CA ARG A 361 61.17 35.93 15.37
C ARG A 361 59.91 36.50 14.72
N GLN A 362 59.44 37.66 15.19
CA GLN A 362 58.25 38.34 14.70
C GLN A 362 58.57 39.17 13.44
N PHE A 363 58.52 38.56 12.25
CA PHE A 363 58.97 39.20 11.00
C PHE A 363 58.23 40.50 10.64
N LYS A 364 56.89 40.55 10.75
CA LYS A 364 56.11 41.74 10.34
C LYS A 364 56.46 42.96 11.20
N GLU A 365 56.56 42.76 12.51
CA GLU A 365 56.95 43.78 13.48
C GLU A 365 58.43 44.15 13.30
N SER A 366 59.31 43.16 13.18
CA SER A 366 60.74 43.37 12.86
C SER A 366 60.95 44.18 11.58
N LYS A 367 60.17 43.95 10.52
CA LYS A 367 60.26 44.69 9.25
C LYS A 367 59.81 46.14 9.39
N GLN A 368 58.75 46.39 10.15
CA GLN A 368 58.27 47.75 10.40
C GLN A 368 59.26 48.52 11.28
N LEU A 369 59.70 47.91 12.38
CA LEU A 369 60.68 48.46 13.32
C LEU A 369 62.05 48.67 12.67
N PHE A 370 62.47 47.77 11.77
CA PHE A 370 63.71 47.95 11.01
C PHE A 370 63.63 49.16 10.08
N LYS A 371 62.51 49.34 9.37
CA LYS A 371 62.31 50.48 8.47
C LYS A 371 62.26 51.81 9.24
N THR A 372 61.62 51.84 10.41
CA THR A 372 61.59 53.03 11.27
C THR A 372 62.97 53.33 11.84
N ALA A 373 63.67 52.32 12.37
CA ALA A 373 65.03 52.44 12.88
C ALA A 373 66.01 52.90 11.78
N GLN A 374 65.91 52.36 10.56
CA GLN A 374 66.75 52.74 9.43
C GLN A 374 66.54 54.21 9.03
N ASN A 375 65.29 54.68 8.98
CA ASN A 375 64.98 56.06 8.67
C ASN A 375 65.48 57.02 9.77
N LEU A 376 65.28 56.68 11.05
CA LEU A 376 65.79 57.47 12.19
C LEU A 376 67.32 57.51 12.19
N PHE A 377 67.97 56.38 11.96
CA PHE A 377 69.43 56.29 11.85
C PHE A 377 70.00 57.14 10.71
N GLN A 378 69.30 57.23 9.57
CA GLN A 378 69.70 58.09 8.44
C GLN A 378 69.63 59.59 8.76
N GLN A 379 68.78 60.01 9.69
CA GLN A 379 68.59 61.41 10.09
C GLN A 379 69.57 61.90 11.18
N LEU A 380 70.31 60.99 11.83
CA LEU A 380 71.30 61.32 12.86
C LEU A 380 72.60 61.88 12.29
N ASP A 381 73.20 62.81 13.02
CA ASP A 381 74.56 63.31 12.77
C ASP A 381 75.65 62.27 13.11
N HIS A 382 76.89 62.55 12.72
CA HIS A 382 78.00 61.61 12.91
C HIS A 382 78.29 61.30 14.40
N THR A 383 78.09 62.27 15.29
CA THR A 383 78.34 62.15 16.74
C THR A 383 77.35 61.19 17.42
N HIS A 384 76.06 61.29 17.10
CA HIS A 384 75.01 60.47 17.70
C HIS A 384 74.84 59.12 16.97
N ARG A 385 75.23 59.05 15.69
CA ARG A 385 75.24 57.81 14.90
C ARG A 385 76.33 56.83 15.34
N LYS A 386 77.54 57.31 15.65
CA LYS A 386 78.71 56.48 15.97
C LYS A 386 78.48 55.43 17.08
N PRO A 387 77.89 55.75 18.25
CA PRO A 387 77.64 54.74 19.29
C PRO A 387 76.58 53.70 18.90
N LEU A 388 75.61 54.07 18.06
CA LEU A 388 74.50 53.20 17.63
C LEU A 388 74.81 52.40 16.35
N GLN A 389 75.90 52.74 15.66
CA GLN A 389 76.24 52.17 14.35
C GLN A 389 76.51 50.66 14.40
N ALA A 390 77.28 50.19 15.38
CA ALA A 390 77.57 48.76 15.52
C ALA A 390 76.30 47.95 15.81
N ARG A 391 75.43 48.46 16.70
CA ARG A 391 74.16 47.82 17.05
C ARG A 391 73.19 47.82 15.86
N MET A 392 73.08 48.92 15.13
CA MET A 392 72.25 49.00 13.91
C MET A 392 72.76 48.05 12.81
N GLN A 393 74.08 47.91 12.64
CA GLN A 393 74.64 46.96 11.68
C GLN A 393 74.38 45.50 12.09
N LEU A 394 74.51 45.18 13.38
CA LEU A 394 74.19 43.86 13.91
C LEU A 394 72.71 43.50 13.68
N LEU A 395 71.78 44.36 14.11
CA LEU A 395 70.34 44.13 13.94
C LEU A 395 69.94 44.13 12.46
N SER A 396 70.62 44.91 11.60
CA SER A 396 70.43 44.83 10.15
C SER A 396 70.90 43.49 9.56
N GLY A 397 71.97 42.90 10.10
CA GLY A 397 72.43 41.58 9.72
C GLY A 397 71.43 40.51 10.14
N GLN A 398 71.01 40.53 11.42
CA GLN A 398 70.02 39.61 11.97
C GLN A 398 68.65 39.71 11.26
N PHE A 399 68.21 40.93 10.90
CA PHE A 399 66.98 41.10 10.12
C PHE A 399 67.12 40.54 8.70
N ARG A 400 68.28 40.70 8.04
CA ARG A 400 68.53 40.08 6.73
C ARG A 400 68.54 38.58 6.83
N GLU A 401 69.24 38.02 7.82
CA GLU A 401 69.21 36.59 8.09
C GLU A 401 67.77 36.11 8.31
N LEU A 402 66.98 36.77 9.16
CA LEU A 402 65.60 36.39 9.41
C LEU A 402 64.71 36.52 8.16
N SER A 403 64.93 37.54 7.34
CA SER A 403 64.25 37.73 6.05
C SER A 403 64.63 36.64 5.04
N ASP A 404 65.91 36.28 4.97
CA ASP A 404 66.42 35.22 4.10
C ASP A 404 65.94 33.85 4.58
N TRP A 405 65.88 33.62 5.90
CA TRP A 405 65.27 32.45 6.52
C TRP A 405 63.76 32.36 6.24
N GLN A 406 63.04 33.50 6.22
CA GLN A 406 61.63 33.50 5.85
C GLN A 406 61.46 33.15 4.36
N GLY A 407 62.27 33.73 3.48
CA GLY A 407 62.31 33.35 2.06
C GLY A 407 62.56 31.85 1.91
N PHE A 408 63.61 31.34 2.55
CA PHE A 408 63.97 29.92 2.53
C PHE A 408 62.92 28.99 3.14
N ALA A 409 62.17 29.42 4.16
CA ALA A 409 61.13 28.61 4.80
C ALA A 409 59.77 28.67 4.07
N THR A 410 59.51 29.74 3.33
CA THR A 410 58.24 29.95 2.61
C THR A 410 58.31 29.54 1.15
N GLU A 411 59.46 29.65 0.51
CA GLU A 411 59.67 29.29 -0.90
C GLU A 411 59.39 27.79 -1.18
N PRO A 412 59.88 26.81 -0.39
CA PRO A 412 59.51 25.40 -0.57
C PRO A 412 58.01 25.17 -0.42
N LYS A 413 57.34 25.90 0.47
CA LYS A 413 55.89 25.80 0.68
C LYS A 413 55.12 26.42 -0.49
N GLN A 414 55.60 27.51 -1.07
CA GLN A 414 55.03 28.12 -2.27
C GLN A 414 55.20 27.22 -3.49
N ILE A 415 56.36 26.55 -3.64
CA ILE A 415 56.58 25.54 -4.67
C ILE A 415 55.60 24.38 -4.49
N ALA A 416 55.46 23.84 -3.26
CA ALA A 416 54.50 22.78 -2.95
C ALA A 416 53.04 23.20 -3.25
N LEU A 417 52.66 24.46 -2.99
CA LEU A 417 51.35 24.99 -3.37
C LEU A 417 51.15 25.07 -4.88
N CYS A 418 52.19 25.39 -5.65
CA CYS A 418 52.13 25.33 -7.11
C CYS A 418 51.90 23.89 -7.58
N GLU A 419 52.67 22.93 -7.06
CA GLU A 419 52.53 21.51 -7.40
C GLU A 419 51.15 20.96 -7.02
N GLN A 420 50.63 21.34 -5.85
CA GLN A 420 49.28 20.96 -5.42
C GLN A 420 48.20 21.56 -6.32
N MET A 421 48.36 22.80 -6.77
CA MET A 421 47.42 23.45 -7.69
C MET A 421 47.48 22.83 -9.09
N GLU A 422 48.69 22.50 -9.59
CA GLU A 422 48.90 21.81 -10.87
C GLU A 422 48.30 20.41 -10.84
N TYR A 423 48.57 19.66 -9.78
CA TYR A 423 47.96 18.35 -9.54
C TYR A 423 46.44 18.46 -9.51
N LEU A 424 45.89 19.43 -8.77
CA LEU A 424 44.45 19.69 -8.72
C LEU A 424 43.88 19.98 -10.11
N ALA A 425 44.62 20.68 -10.98
CA ALA A 425 44.19 20.97 -12.34
C ALA A 425 43.95 19.69 -13.15
N GLU A 426 44.87 18.72 -13.05
CA GLU A 426 44.82 17.45 -13.77
C GLU A 426 43.85 16.42 -13.16
N GLN A 427 43.52 16.53 -11.87
CA GLN A 427 42.64 15.56 -11.22
C GLN A 427 41.18 15.68 -11.70
N PRO A 428 40.55 14.56 -12.09
CA PRO A 428 39.11 14.49 -12.34
C PRO A 428 38.38 14.48 -11.00
N MET A 429 37.67 15.54 -10.70
CA MET A 429 36.91 15.69 -9.46
C MET A 429 35.66 16.53 -9.69
N ASP A 430 34.72 16.47 -8.74
CA ASP A 430 33.50 17.27 -8.82
C ASP A 430 33.82 18.78 -8.89
N PRO A 431 33.21 19.55 -9.81
CA PRO A 431 33.51 20.96 -9.99
C PRO A 431 33.27 21.85 -8.76
N GLU A 432 32.32 21.51 -7.89
CA GLU A 432 32.05 22.28 -6.67
C GLU A 432 33.15 22.04 -5.63
N ALA A 433 33.47 20.77 -5.38
CA ALA A 433 34.59 20.39 -4.51
C ALA A 433 35.94 20.95 -5.02
N LYS A 434 36.12 20.98 -6.35
CA LYS A 434 37.32 21.54 -7.00
C LYS A 434 37.43 23.04 -6.72
N ALA A 435 36.33 23.77 -6.86
CA ALA A 435 36.29 25.20 -6.60
C ALA A 435 36.56 25.55 -5.13
N GLU A 436 36.09 24.73 -4.18
CA GLU A 436 36.41 24.89 -2.76
C GLU A 436 37.89 24.66 -2.49
N ARG A 437 38.46 23.57 -3.01
CA ARG A 437 39.89 23.27 -2.83
C ARG A 437 40.79 24.34 -3.47
N ILE A 438 40.41 24.88 -4.63
CA ILE A 438 41.11 26.02 -5.24
C ILE A 438 41.08 27.24 -4.30
N LYS A 439 39.94 27.55 -3.68
CA LYS A 439 39.83 28.67 -2.73
C LYS A 439 40.70 28.46 -1.49
N GLU A 440 40.78 27.25 -0.96
CA GLU A 440 41.66 26.89 0.15
C GLU A 440 43.13 27.13 -0.20
N LEU A 441 43.60 26.58 -1.33
CA LEU A 441 44.98 26.77 -1.78
C LEU A 441 45.30 28.24 -2.07
N GLN A 442 44.37 29.00 -2.65
CA GLN A 442 44.53 30.46 -2.80
C GLN A 442 44.55 31.19 -1.44
N GLY A 443 43.81 30.70 -0.44
CA GLY A 443 43.85 31.19 0.93
C GLY A 443 45.19 30.94 1.61
N GLU A 444 45.71 29.71 1.48
CA GLU A 444 47.03 29.30 1.96
C GLU A 444 48.15 30.11 1.26
N TRP A 445 48.04 30.33 -0.04
CA TRP A 445 48.98 31.21 -0.76
C TRP A 445 48.97 32.65 -0.23
N ARG A 446 47.79 33.21 0.06
CA ARG A 446 47.65 34.56 0.65
C ARG A 446 48.18 34.61 2.09
N SER A 447 48.01 33.55 2.88
CA SER A 447 48.46 33.50 4.28
C SER A 447 49.99 33.47 4.39
N LEU A 448 50.67 32.86 3.42
CA LEU A 448 52.13 32.89 3.29
C LEU A 448 52.70 34.27 2.88
N GLY A 449 51.84 35.26 2.60
CA GLY A 449 52.25 36.61 2.21
C GLY A 449 52.48 36.80 0.71
N GLY A 450 52.13 35.81 -0.12
CA GLY A 450 52.43 35.79 -1.55
C GLY A 450 53.92 35.58 -1.85
N SER A 451 54.26 35.51 -3.14
CA SER A 451 55.66 35.36 -3.56
C SER A 451 56.29 36.71 -3.92
N SER A 452 57.51 36.95 -3.47
CA SER A 452 58.40 38.00 -4.00
C SER A 452 58.93 37.64 -5.38
N ASP A 453 58.87 36.36 -5.76
CA ASP A 453 59.27 35.85 -7.08
C ASP A 453 58.09 35.90 -8.06
N ARG A 454 58.28 36.68 -9.12
CA ARG A 454 57.29 36.83 -10.20
C ARG A 454 57.06 35.53 -10.96
N THR A 455 58.05 34.64 -11.01
CA THR A 455 57.95 33.37 -11.74
C THR A 455 57.02 32.39 -11.02
N LEU A 456 57.21 32.19 -9.70
CA LEU A 456 56.34 31.35 -8.86
C LEU A 456 54.90 31.83 -8.84
N TRP A 457 54.65 33.15 -8.76
CA TRP A 457 53.30 33.69 -8.86
C TRP A 457 52.64 33.38 -10.21
N THR A 458 53.38 33.52 -11.31
CA THR A 458 52.86 33.23 -12.65
C THR A 458 52.52 31.75 -12.80
N ARG A 459 53.37 30.86 -12.27
CA ARG A 459 53.13 29.40 -12.23
C ARG A 459 51.87 29.05 -11.43
N PHE A 460 51.76 29.55 -10.20
CA PHE A 460 50.59 29.32 -9.34
C PHE A 460 49.29 29.82 -9.98
N LYS A 461 49.32 31.03 -10.56
CA LYS A 461 48.15 31.61 -11.21
C LYS A 461 47.71 30.80 -12.43
N ALA A 462 48.65 30.41 -13.31
CA ALA A 462 48.34 29.59 -14.47
C ALA A 462 47.70 28.25 -14.08
N ALA A 463 48.27 27.57 -13.07
CA ALA A 463 47.71 26.33 -12.53
C ALA A 463 46.32 26.55 -11.92
N SER A 464 46.10 27.65 -11.20
CA SER A 464 44.80 27.99 -10.63
C SER A 464 43.74 28.30 -11.69
N ASP A 465 44.12 28.99 -12.77
CA ASP A 465 43.22 29.31 -13.89
C ASP A 465 42.83 28.03 -14.63
N GLN A 466 43.79 27.14 -14.91
CA GLN A 466 43.56 25.82 -15.52
C GLN A 466 42.68 24.92 -14.64
N ALA A 467 42.91 24.90 -13.32
CA ALA A 467 42.10 24.12 -12.40
C ALA A 467 40.65 24.62 -12.30
N TYR A 468 40.42 25.92 -12.49
CA TYR A 468 39.08 26.53 -12.37
C TYR A 468 38.27 26.48 -13.67
N GLU A 469 38.89 26.23 -14.83
CA GLU A 469 38.21 26.21 -16.13
C GLU A 469 37.02 25.22 -16.19
N PRO A 470 37.12 23.96 -15.71
CA PRO A 470 35.97 23.05 -15.63
C PRO A 470 34.88 23.56 -14.66
N CYS A 471 35.27 24.19 -13.56
CA CYS A 471 34.35 24.77 -12.58
C CYS A 471 33.54 25.91 -13.20
N LYS A 472 34.20 26.77 -13.98
CA LYS A 472 33.56 27.87 -14.69
C LYS A 472 32.47 27.35 -15.63
N ALA A 473 32.79 26.36 -16.48
CA ALA A 473 31.82 25.77 -17.40
C ALA A 473 30.63 25.13 -16.67
N TYR A 474 30.87 24.44 -15.54
CA TYR A 474 29.81 23.86 -14.72
C TYR A 474 28.90 24.93 -14.10
N PHE A 475 29.46 25.99 -13.51
CA PHE A 475 28.66 27.05 -12.91
C PHE A 475 27.90 27.89 -13.94
N GLU A 476 28.45 28.07 -15.15
CA GLU A 476 27.76 28.65 -16.30
C GLU A 476 26.56 27.77 -16.70
N ALA A 477 26.76 26.48 -16.91
CA ALA A 477 25.67 25.55 -17.24
C ALA A 477 24.59 25.49 -16.13
N LYS A 478 24.99 25.53 -14.86
CA LYS A 478 24.07 25.58 -13.71
C LYS A 478 23.29 26.91 -13.67
N SER A 479 23.92 28.01 -14.06
CA SER A 479 23.26 29.31 -14.19
C SER A 479 22.24 29.30 -15.34
N ASP A 480 22.62 28.78 -16.50
CA ASP A 480 21.75 28.66 -17.67
C ASP A 480 20.54 27.76 -17.38
N LEU A 481 20.74 26.65 -16.67
CA LEU A 481 19.66 25.78 -16.24
C LEU A 481 18.67 26.50 -15.31
N LYS A 482 19.17 27.27 -14.34
CA LYS A 482 18.31 28.09 -13.45
C LYS A 482 17.52 29.14 -14.23
N GLN A 483 18.13 29.74 -15.25
CA GLN A 483 17.48 30.71 -16.12
C GLN A 483 16.39 30.05 -16.98
N ALA A 484 16.70 28.92 -17.62
CA ALA A 484 15.72 28.15 -18.40
C ALA A 484 14.53 27.70 -17.54
N ASN A 485 14.76 27.26 -16.30
CA ASN A 485 13.70 26.91 -15.36
C ASN A 485 12.87 28.13 -14.92
N LEU A 486 13.50 29.29 -14.73
CA LEU A 486 12.80 30.53 -14.43
C LEU A 486 11.88 30.93 -15.60
N ASP A 487 12.36 30.80 -16.83
CA ASP A 487 11.57 31.10 -18.02
C ASP A 487 10.44 30.08 -18.23
N LYS A 488 10.66 28.79 -17.91
CA LYS A 488 9.58 27.78 -17.82
C LYS A 488 8.52 28.18 -16.79
N ARG A 489 8.91 28.67 -15.61
CA ARG A 489 7.97 29.15 -14.59
C ARG A 489 7.14 30.35 -15.07
N LYS A 490 7.75 31.29 -15.80
CA LYS A 490 7.01 32.41 -16.42
C LYS A 490 6.02 31.90 -17.46
N ALA A 491 6.44 30.98 -18.33
CA ALA A 491 5.56 30.39 -19.33
C ALA A 491 4.34 29.70 -18.71
N ILE A 492 4.51 28.96 -17.60
CA ILE A 492 3.39 28.37 -16.84
C ILE A 492 2.42 29.45 -16.36
N CYS A 493 2.93 30.57 -15.80
CA CYS A 493 2.08 31.69 -15.39
C CYS A 493 1.34 32.32 -16.58
N ASP A 494 2.00 32.51 -17.71
CA ASP A 494 1.41 33.10 -18.91
C ASP A 494 0.31 32.20 -19.49
N GLU A 495 0.55 30.88 -19.56
CA GLU A 495 -0.44 29.90 -20.00
C GLU A 495 -1.66 29.86 -19.06
N LEU A 496 -1.44 29.87 -17.73
CA LEU A 496 -2.52 29.94 -16.75
C LEU A 496 -3.31 31.25 -16.83
N SER A 497 -2.65 32.38 -17.03
CA SER A 497 -3.32 33.68 -17.18
C SER A 497 -4.18 33.70 -18.45
N ASN A 498 -3.61 33.27 -19.58
CA ASN A 498 -4.32 33.17 -20.85
C ASN A 498 -5.52 32.23 -20.75
N PHE A 499 -5.38 31.11 -20.05
CA PHE A 499 -6.50 30.19 -19.81
C PHE A 499 -7.61 30.88 -19.00
N LEU A 500 -7.27 31.52 -17.88
CA LEU A 500 -8.24 32.17 -16.99
C LEU A 500 -8.97 33.34 -17.66
N GLU A 501 -8.31 34.10 -18.52
CA GLU A 501 -8.90 35.22 -19.26
C GLU A 501 -9.91 34.78 -20.32
N ASN A 502 -9.72 33.59 -20.89
CA ASN A 502 -10.54 33.05 -21.97
C ASN A 502 -11.50 31.93 -21.52
N ALA A 503 -11.52 31.60 -20.23
CA ALA A 503 -12.35 30.51 -19.69
C ALA A 503 -13.83 30.90 -19.63
N ASP A 504 -14.67 30.18 -20.38
CA ASP A 504 -16.14 30.22 -20.21
C ASP A 504 -16.58 29.24 -19.11
N TRP A 505 -16.65 29.73 -17.87
CA TRP A 505 -17.03 28.94 -16.69
C TRP A 505 -18.42 28.30 -16.76
N ALA A 506 -19.30 28.74 -17.66
CA ALA A 506 -20.65 28.20 -17.77
C ALA A 506 -20.71 26.85 -18.52
N SER A 507 -19.79 26.60 -19.45
CA SER A 507 -19.81 25.42 -20.33
C SER A 507 -18.55 24.55 -20.23
N ILE A 508 -17.72 24.81 -19.23
CA ILE A 508 -16.38 24.25 -19.12
C ILE A 508 -16.34 22.79 -18.66
N ASP A 509 -15.38 22.02 -19.17
CA ASP A 509 -15.08 20.67 -18.67
C ASP A 509 -14.27 20.75 -17.36
N TRP A 510 -14.97 20.60 -16.24
CA TRP A 510 -14.38 20.61 -14.90
C TRP A 510 -13.25 19.58 -14.71
N LYS A 511 -13.28 18.44 -15.40
CA LYS A 511 -12.19 17.44 -15.33
C LYS A 511 -10.94 17.93 -16.05
N ALA A 512 -11.10 18.70 -17.13
CA ALA A 512 -9.98 19.35 -17.80
C ALA A 512 -9.33 20.41 -16.91
N ILE A 513 -10.13 21.21 -16.20
CA ILE A 513 -9.63 22.20 -15.23
C ILE A 513 -8.82 21.53 -14.11
N GLU A 514 -9.35 20.45 -13.53
CA GLU A 514 -8.62 19.71 -12.49
C GLU A 514 -7.27 19.20 -13.01
N ARG A 515 -7.21 18.70 -14.25
CA ARG A 515 -5.95 18.31 -14.88
C ARG A 515 -5.00 19.48 -15.09
N ILE A 516 -5.50 20.63 -15.55
CA ILE A 516 -4.69 21.86 -15.72
C ILE A 516 -4.10 22.26 -14.36
N TYR A 517 -4.91 22.30 -13.30
CA TYR A 517 -4.46 22.62 -11.95
C TYR A 517 -3.34 21.68 -11.46
N GLN A 518 -3.52 20.36 -11.63
CA GLN A 518 -2.51 19.38 -11.23
C GLN A 518 -1.23 19.46 -12.07
N THR A 519 -1.38 19.62 -13.39
CA THR A 519 -0.25 19.71 -14.34
C THR A 519 0.58 20.95 -14.05
N ALA A 520 -0.06 22.11 -13.86
CA ALA A 520 0.64 23.34 -13.53
C ALA A 520 1.46 23.23 -12.22
N ARG A 521 0.91 22.57 -11.19
CA ARG A 521 1.65 22.29 -9.95
C ARG A 521 2.84 21.35 -10.16
N GLN A 522 2.66 20.32 -10.98
CA GLN A 522 3.71 19.35 -11.26
C GLN A 522 4.84 19.99 -12.07
N GLU A 523 4.52 20.70 -13.15
CA GLU A 523 5.52 21.38 -14.00
C GLU A 523 6.25 22.49 -13.24
N TRP A 524 5.56 23.20 -12.35
CA TRP A 524 6.17 24.18 -11.44
C TRP A 524 7.20 23.53 -10.52
N LYS A 525 6.89 22.35 -9.98
CA LYS A 525 7.80 21.57 -9.13
C LYS A 525 9.01 21.06 -9.91
N GLU A 526 8.80 20.60 -11.15
CA GLU A 526 9.88 20.13 -12.04
C GLU A 526 10.79 21.25 -12.52
N ALA A 527 10.30 22.49 -12.60
CA ALA A 527 11.09 23.68 -12.91
C ALA A 527 11.96 24.12 -11.70
N TRP A 528 12.81 23.24 -11.21
CA TRP A 528 13.79 23.46 -10.15
C TRP A 528 15.16 22.92 -10.61
N PRO A 529 16.30 23.54 -10.27
CA PRO A 529 16.51 24.77 -9.47
C PRO A 529 16.23 26.07 -10.23
N VAL A 530 16.00 27.16 -9.49
CA VAL A 530 15.84 28.54 -10.00
C VAL A 530 16.55 29.54 -9.08
N ASP A 531 16.86 30.74 -9.59
CA ASP A 531 17.38 31.83 -8.76
C ASP A 531 16.30 32.39 -7.82
N PHE A 532 16.60 32.45 -6.53
CA PHE A 532 15.66 32.88 -5.49
C PHE A 532 15.19 34.33 -5.66
N ARG A 533 16.08 35.25 -6.06
CA ARG A 533 15.74 36.68 -6.18
C ARG A 533 14.75 36.90 -7.32
N HIS A 534 15.00 36.28 -8.47
CA HIS A 534 14.17 36.44 -9.66
C HIS A 534 12.85 35.65 -9.57
N ASN A 535 12.84 34.50 -8.89
CA ASN A 535 11.63 33.67 -8.78
C ASN A 535 10.54 34.27 -7.86
N ARG A 536 10.88 35.19 -6.94
CA ARG A 536 9.93 35.68 -5.93
C ARG A 536 8.67 36.31 -6.52
N SER A 537 8.79 37.12 -7.57
CA SER A 537 7.64 37.74 -8.24
C SER A 537 6.82 36.72 -9.03
N VAL A 538 7.50 35.83 -9.76
CA VAL A 538 6.85 34.78 -10.57
C VAL A 538 6.08 33.81 -9.68
N GLN A 539 6.63 33.43 -8.53
CA GLN A 539 5.95 32.59 -7.55
C GLN A 539 4.68 33.24 -7.01
N LYS A 540 4.74 34.52 -6.67
CA LYS A 540 3.55 35.26 -6.21
C LYS A 540 2.44 35.26 -7.29
N GLN A 541 2.81 35.48 -8.55
CA GLN A 541 1.87 35.44 -9.68
C GLN A 541 1.26 34.04 -9.84
N PHE A 542 2.08 32.99 -9.79
CA PHE A 542 1.62 31.61 -9.87
C PHE A 542 0.62 31.26 -8.76
N ASP A 543 0.93 31.63 -7.50
CA ASP A 543 0.06 31.38 -6.36
C ASP A 543 -1.30 32.11 -6.50
N GLU A 544 -1.30 33.36 -7.01
CA GLU A 544 -2.52 34.12 -7.29
C GLU A 544 -3.35 33.48 -8.41
N LEU A 545 -2.72 33.03 -9.50
CA LEU A 545 -3.38 32.35 -10.62
C LEU A 545 -3.97 31.01 -10.20
N LEU A 546 -3.21 30.18 -9.46
CA LEU A 546 -3.73 28.92 -8.92
C LEU A 546 -4.92 29.14 -8.00
N LYS A 547 -4.88 30.18 -7.15
CA LYS A 547 -6.01 30.50 -6.27
C LYS A 547 -7.27 30.89 -7.06
N ARG A 548 -7.13 31.66 -8.14
CA ARG A 548 -8.24 32.01 -9.04
C ARG A 548 -8.80 30.79 -9.77
N LEU A 549 -7.95 29.83 -10.14
CA LEU A 549 -8.35 28.57 -10.76
C LEU A 549 -9.06 27.63 -9.76
N GLU A 550 -8.61 27.61 -8.50
CA GLU A 550 -9.10 26.71 -7.46
C GLU A 550 -10.49 27.08 -6.92
N GLN A 551 -10.80 28.38 -6.82
CA GLN A 551 -12.10 28.86 -6.30
C GLN A 551 -13.32 28.25 -7.01
N PRO A 552 -13.49 28.38 -8.34
CA PRO A 552 -14.64 27.81 -9.04
C PRO A 552 -14.63 26.27 -9.02
N LEU A 553 -13.45 25.65 -9.04
CA LEU A 553 -13.30 24.19 -8.93
C LEU A 553 -13.84 23.66 -7.59
N ASP A 554 -13.55 24.38 -6.50
CA ASP A 554 -14.03 24.04 -5.17
C ASP A 554 -15.54 24.30 -4.99
N GLU A 555 -16.08 25.35 -5.59
CA GLU A 555 -17.52 25.61 -5.61
C GLU A 555 -18.27 24.49 -6.35
N GLU A 556 -17.76 24.06 -7.50
CA GLU A 556 -18.37 22.97 -8.27
C GLU A 556 -18.29 21.64 -7.53
N ARG A 557 -17.15 21.32 -6.89
CA ARG A 557 -17.01 20.12 -6.04
C ARG A 557 -18.05 20.13 -4.92
N LYS A 558 -18.25 21.27 -4.24
CA LYS A 558 -19.27 21.40 -3.17
C LYS A 558 -20.69 21.18 -3.69
N LYS A 559 -21.02 21.73 -4.87
CA LYS A 559 -22.34 21.49 -5.51
C LYS A 559 -22.54 20.01 -5.82
N ASN A 560 -21.55 19.37 -6.46
CA ASN A 560 -21.59 17.95 -6.80
C ASN A 560 -21.65 17.05 -5.56
N GLU A 561 -20.95 17.42 -4.49
CA GLU A 561 -21.02 16.75 -3.19
C GLU A 561 -22.44 16.83 -2.60
N ALA A 562 -23.09 18.00 -2.64
CA ALA A 562 -24.47 18.15 -2.20
C ALA A 562 -25.45 17.29 -3.03
N LEU A 563 -25.24 17.21 -4.35
CA LEU A 563 -26.05 16.34 -5.23
C LEU A 563 -25.88 14.86 -4.86
N LYS A 564 -24.64 14.39 -4.66
CA LYS A 564 -24.36 13.01 -4.22
C LYS A 564 -24.92 12.73 -2.84
N GLN A 565 -24.85 13.68 -1.93
CA GLN A 565 -25.46 13.57 -0.60
C GLN A 565 -26.98 13.39 -0.71
N SER A 566 -27.66 14.15 -1.58
CA SER A 566 -29.10 13.96 -1.82
C SER A 566 -29.43 12.59 -2.42
N ILE A 567 -28.54 12.00 -3.24
CA ILE A 567 -28.70 10.62 -3.74
C ILE A 567 -28.63 9.62 -2.58
N VAL A 568 -27.68 9.79 -1.65
CA VAL A 568 -27.57 8.92 -0.47
C VAL A 568 -28.86 8.97 0.34
N GLU A 569 -29.37 10.16 0.61
CA GLU A 569 -30.62 10.36 1.38
C GLU A 569 -31.83 9.73 0.69
N ARG A 570 -31.97 9.94 -0.63
CA ARG A 570 -33.02 9.27 -1.42
C ARG A 570 -32.88 7.75 -1.38
N ALA A 571 -31.66 7.21 -1.52
CA ALA A 571 -31.43 5.76 -1.44
C ALA A 571 -31.74 5.19 -0.05
N GLN A 572 -31.49 5.95 1.01
CA GLN A 572 -31.86 5.55 2.37
C GLN A 572 -33.39 5.50 2.56
N ALA A 573 -34.12 6.46 2.01
CA ALA A 573 -35.59 6.44 2.05
C ALA A 573 -36.19 5.22 1.32
N LEU A 574 -35.50 4.69 0.31
CA LEU A 574 -35.92 3.50 -0.44
C LEU A 574 -35.80 2.18 0.32
N ILE A 575 -35.07 2.14 1.44
CA ILE A 575 -34.88 0.90 2.23
C ILE A 575 -36.22 0.35 2.73
N THR A 576 -37.12 1.25 3.16
CA THR A 576 -38.44 0.89 3.72
C THR A 576 -39.58 1.05 2.72
N HIS A 577 -39.33 1.55 1.52
CA HIS A 577 -40.35 1.78 0.49
C HIS A 577 -40.99 0.46 0.03
N GLU A 578 -42.30 0.51 -0.25
CA GLU A 578 -43.08 -0.56 -0.87
C GLU A 578 -43.91 0.05 -2.01
N PRO A 579 -44.03 -0.62 -3.17
CA PRO A 579 -43.56 -1.98 -3.48
C PRO A 579 -42.03 -2.07 -3.69
N LEU A 580 -41.42 -3.18 -3.24
CA LEU A 580 -39.97 -3.43 -3.35
C LEU A 580 -39.41 -3.32 -4.77
N GLN A 581 -40.19 -3.68 -5.78
CA GLN A 581 -39.78 -3.59 -7.18
C GLN A 581 -39.53 -2.13 -7.61
N GLU A 582 -40.40 -1.20 -7.19
CA GLU A 582 -40.21 0.22 -7.46
C GLU A 582 -38.99 0.77 -6.71
N ALA A 583 -38.76 0.33 -5.47
CA ALA A 583 -37.57 0.73 -4.71
C ALA A 583 -36.28 0.28 -5.41
N MET A 584 -36.26 -0.92 -5.99
CA MET A 584 -35.13 -1.42 -6.77
C MET A 584 -34.90 -0.61 -8.06
N ASP A 585 -35.96 -0.25 -8.78
CA ASP A 585 -35.84 0.49 -10.04
C ASP A 585 -35.43 1.95 -9.79
N GLN A 586 -35.94 2.59 -8.73
CA GLN A 586 -35.48 3.90 -8.29
C GLN A 586 -34.01 3.86 -7.82
N ALA A 587 -33.58 2.82 -7.09
CA ALA A 587 -32.19 2.66 -6.69
C ALA A 587 -31.23 2.54 -7.90
N LYS A 588 -31.67 1.89 -8.99
CA LYS A 588 -30.90 1.86 -10.26
C LYS A 588 -30.84 3.23 -10.93
N SER A 589 -31.92 4.00 -10.94
CA SER A 589 -31.92 5.38 -11.45
C SER A 589 -30.93 6.25 -10.68
N LEU A 590 -30.96 6.17 -9.34
CA LEU A 590 -30.01 6.88 -8.48
C LEU A 590 -28.55 6.50 -8.75
N GLN A 591 -28.27 5.25 -9.11
CA GLN A 591 -26.93 4.83 -9.53
C GLN A 591 -26.51 5.52 -10.85
N THR A 592 -27.42 5.66 -11.81
CA THR A 592 -27.13 6.38 -13.06
C THR A 592 -26.91 7.88 -12.80
N GLU A 593 -27.75 8.51 -11.97
CA GLU A 593 -27.57 9.90 -11.54
C GLU A 593 -26.21 10.09 -10.86
N TRP A 594 -25.82 9.17 -9.96
CA TRP A 594 -24.53 9.21 -9.27
C TRP A 594 -23.35 9.26 -10.23
N THR A 595 -23.38 8.44 -11.27
CA THR A 595 -22.29 8.37 -12.28
C THR A 595 -22.25 9.59 -13.20
N SER A 596 -23.36 10.32 -13.33
CA SER A 596 -23.45 11.53 -14.16
C SER A 596 -22.91 12.77 -13.44
N ILE A 597 -22.86 12.76 -12.11
CA ILE A 597 -22.35 13.87 -11.31
C ILE A 597 -20.83 14.01 -11.55
N GLY A 598 -20.41 15.27 -11.70
CA GLY A 598 -19.05 15.64 -12.04
C GLY A 598 -18.03 15.43 -10.91
N ILE A 599 -17.01 16.28 -10.92
CA ILE A 599 -15.88 16.21 -9.99
C ILE A 599 -16.33 16.41 -8.53
N THR A 600 -15.71 15.67 -7.62
CA THR A 600 -15.91 15.76 -6.16
C THR A 600 -14.60 15.49 -5.44
N ARG A 601 -14.49 15.87 -4.16
CA ARG A 601 -13.31 15.52 -3.36
C ARG A 601 -13.33 14.02 -3.08
N HIS A 602 -12.24 13.33 -3.42
CA HIS A 602 -12.14 11.87 -3.31
C HIS A 602 -12.55 11.30 -1.94
N ARG A 603 -12.24 12.01 -0.85
CA ARG A 603 -12.59 11.58 0.51
C ARG A 603 -14.10 11.60 0.75
N GLU A 604 -14.77 12.68 0.39
CA GLU A 604 -16.23 12.82 0.56
C GLU A 604 -16.98 11.89 -0.41
N ASP A 605 -16.51 11.78 -1.65
CA ASP A 605 -17.05 10.86 -2.64
C ASP A 605 -17.07 9.41 -2.13
N ARG A 606 -15.93 8.94 -1.60
CA ARG A 606 -15.82 7.58 -1.04
C ARG A 606 -16.76 7.35 0.14
N LYS A 607 -16.89 8.35 1.02
CA LYS A 607 -17.77 8.29 2.19
C LYS A 607 -19.25 8.18 1.76
N MET A 608 -19.68 9.06 0.87
CA MET A 608 -21.05 9.05 0.36
C MET A 608 -21.33 7.79 -0.48
N TRP A 609 -20.36 7.32 -1.29
CA TRP A 609 -20.49 6.08 -2.07
C TRP A 609 -20.70 4.86 -1.17
N GLN A 610 -19.96 4.76 -0.07
CA GLN A 610 -20.15 3.68 0.92
C GLN A 610 -21.55 3.73 1.54
N ALA A 611 -22.05 4.92 1.87
CA ALA A 611 -23.39 5.08 2.42
C ALA A 611 -24.48 4.72 1.40
N PHE A 612 -24.36 5.20 0.15
CA PHE A 612 -25.24 4.84 -0.96
C PHE A 612 -25.24 3.32 -1.20
N ARG A 613 -24.05 2.73 -1.30
CA ARG A 613 -23.89 1.29 -1.52
C ARG A 613 -24.52 0.46 -0.42
N LYS A 614 -24.32 0.86 0.85
CA LYS A 614 -24.95 0.21 2.00
C LYS A 614 -26.48 0.25 1.91
N ALA A 615 -27.06 1.37 1.51
CA ALA A 615 -28.51 1.49 1.32
C ALA A 615 -28.99 0.57 0.17
N CYS A 616 -28.30 0.55 -0.97
CA CYS A 616 -28.62 -0.38 -2.05
C CYS A 616 -28.52 -1.85 -1.62
N ASP A 617 -27.45 -2.24 -0.92
CA ASP A 617 -27.25 -3.61 -0.46
C ASP A 617 -28.39 -4.04 0.49
N GLN A 618 -28.92 -3.14 1.32
CA GLN A 618 -30.10 -3.42 2.15
C GLN A 618 -31.38 -3.64 1.34
N ILE A 619 -31.62 -2.83 0.30
CA ILE A 619 -32.77 -3.00 -0.61
C ILE A 619 -32.70 -4.37 -1.32
N PHE A 620 -31.52 -4.74 -1.83
CA PHE A 620 -31.35 -6.03 -2.51
C PHE A 620 -31.36 -7.23 -1.55
N ALA A 621 -30.87 -7.06 -0.31
CA ALA A 621 -30.98 -8.09 0.73
C ALA A 621 -32.44 -8.41 1.06
N ARG A 622 -33.33 -7.40 1.08
CA ARG A 622 -34.77 -7.60 1.26
C ARG A 622 -35.38 -8.44 0.13
N ARG A 623 -34.97 -8.21 -1.12
CA ARG A 623 -35.38 -9.02 -2.28
C ARG A 623 -34.90 -10.46 -2.14
N ASP A 624 -33.64 -10.65 -1.74
CA ASP A 624 -33.06 -11.99 -1.60
C ASP A 624 -33.72 -12.76 -0.44
N ALA A 625 -34.10 -12.08 0.64
CA ALA A 625 -34.91 -12.65 1.71
C ALA A 625 -36.30 -13.09 1.20
N GLN A 626 -37.04 -12.20 0.51
CA GLN A 626 -38.36 -12.54 -0.05
C GLN A 626 -38.29 -13.72 -1.03
N ARG A 627 -37.24 -13.77 -1.87
CA ARG A 627 -37.01 -14.88 -2.80
C ARG A 627 -36.69 -16.18 -2.07
N THR A 628 -35.88 -16.12 -1.01
CA THR A 628 -35.50 -17.30 -0.22
C THR A 628 -36.72 -17.86 0.51
N GLU A 629 -37.55 -16.99 1.10
CA GLU A 629 -38.80 -17.38 1.75
C GLU A 629 -39.77 -18.04 0.76
N GLN A 630 -39.95 -17.44 -0.43
CA GLN A 630 -40.77 -18.03 -1.49
C GLN A 630 -40.23 -19.39 -1.97
N GLN A 631 -38.91 -19.55 -2.06
CA GLN A 631 -38.27 -20.82 -2.41
C GLN A 631 -38.44 -21.87 -1.31
N GLN A 632 -38.30 -21.50 -0.03
CA GLN A 632 -38.52 -22.41 1.09
C GLN A 632 -39.97 -22.86 1.17
N ALA A 633 -40.92 -21.93 1.02
CA ALA A 633 -42.35 -22.25 0.95
C ALA A 633 -42.65 -23.22 -0.21
N SER A 634 -42.05 -22.99 -1.38
CA SER A 634 -42.19 -23.89 -2.54
C SER A 634 -41.55 -25.26 -2.31
N GLN A 635 -40.39 -25.34 -1.67
CA GLN A 635 -39.74 -26.62 -1.34
C GLN A 635 -40.55 -27.43 -0.32
N LEU A 636 -41.13 -26.78 0.69
CA LEU A 636 -41.98 -27.45 1.67
C LEU A 636 -43.26 -27.99 1.01
N ALA A 637 -43.90 -27.19 0.16
CA ALA A 637 -45.06 -27.61 -0.64
C ALA A 637 -44.68 -28.78 -1.57
N ASP A 638 -43.55 -28.71 -2.26
CA ASP A 638 -43.06 -29.77 -3.14
C ASP A 638 -42.81 -31.07 -2.40
N GLN A 639 -42.25 -31.03 -1.18
CA GLN A 639 -42.06 -32.22 -0.34
C GLN A 639 -43.37 -32.85 0.09
N ALA A 640 -44.37 -32.03 0.45
CA ALA A 640 -45.71 -32.51 0.81
C ALA A 640 -46.39 -33.17 -0.41
N ALA A 641 -46.33 -32.51 -1.57
CA ALA A 641 -46.88 -33.01 -2.82
C ALA A 641 -46.18 -34.31 -3.29
N GLN A 642 -44.86 -34.41 -3.15
CA GLN A 642 -44.11 -35.63 -3.54
C GLN A 642 -44.53 -36.86 -2.73
N LYS A 643 -44.86 -36.71 -1.44
CA LYS A 643 -45.36 -37.83 -0.62
C LYS A 643 -46.67 -38.36 -1.19
N ILE A 644 -47.63 -37.47 -1.42
CA ILE A 644 -48.94 -37.81 -2.01
C ILE A 644 -48.77 -38.41 -3.41
N LEU A 645 -47.88 -37.84 -4.24
CA LEU A 645 -47.57 -38.37 -5.56
C LEU A 645 -47.02 -39.79 -5.51
N SER A 646 -46.15 -40.10 -4.54
CA SER A 646 -45.55 -41.43 -4.38
C SER A 646 -46.53 -42.46 -3.81
N GLU A 647 -47.41 -42.06 -2.89
CA GLU A 647 -48.42 -42.91 -2.27
C GLU A 647 -49.45 -43.40 -3.30
N TYR A 648 -49.88 -42.51 -4.21
CA TYR A 648 -50.94 -42.80 -5.16
C TYR A 648 -50.45 -43.08 -6.60
N GLN A 649 -49.14 -43.23 -6.82
CA GLN A 649 -48.58 -43.47 -8.16
C GLN A 649 -49.07 -44.78 -8.79
N SER A 650 -49.24 -45.82 -7.97
CA SER A 650 -49.65 -47.17 -8.39
C SER A 650 -51.15 -47.34 -8.57
N VAL A 651 -51.98 -46.38 -8.12
CA VAL A 651 -53.43 -46.46 -8.24
C VAL A 651 -53.86 -46.41 -9.71
N ASP A 652 -54.70 -47.36 -10.10
CA ASP A 652 -55.23 -47.55 -11.45
C ASP A 652 -56.70 -48.03 -11.41
N SER A 653 -57.26 -48.39 -12.58
CA SER A 653 -58.64 -48.86 -12.71
C SER A 653 -58.94 -50.20 -12.02
N ASN A 654 -57.90 -51.00 -11.73
CA ASN A 654 -58.03 -52.30 -11.08
C ASN A 654 -57.98 -52.20 -9.54
N THR A 655 -57.62 -51.03 -9.01
CA THR A 655 -57.52 -50.75 -7.58
C THR A 655 -58.91 -50.55 -6.95
N ASP A 656 -59.09 -50.82 -5.66
CA ASP A 656 -60.36 -50.64 -4.93
C ASP A 656 -60.95 -49.23 -5.09
N GLU A 657 -62.29 -49.13 -5.17
CA GLU A 657 -62.98 -47.86 -5.46
C GLU A 657 -62.81 -46.86 -4.33
N ALA A 658 -62.74 -47.35 -3.09
CA ALA A 658 -62.45 -46.54 -1.91
C ALA A 658 -61.08 -45.86 -2.02
N LEU A 659 -60.03 -46.62 -2.37
CA LEU A 659 -58.67 -46.11 -2.53
C LEU A 659 -58.55 -45.12 -3.70
N LEU A 660 -59.31 -45.34 -4.79
CA LEU A 660 -59.33 -44.43 -5.93
C LEU A 660 -59.97 -43.09 -5.59
N ASN A 661 -61.05 -43.09 -4.80
CA ASN A 661 -61.69 -41.86 -4.35
C ASN A 661 -60.84 -41.13 -3.30
N GLU A 662 -60.21 -41.86 -2.37
CA GLU A 662 -59.24 -41.31 -1.41
C GLU A 662 -58.08 -40.60 -2.11
N ALA A 663 -57.49 -41.23 -3.15
CA ALA A 663 -56.42 -40.64 -3.96
C ALA A 663 -56.84 -39.33 -4.64
N ARG A 664 -58.09 -39.24 -5.12
CA ARG A 664 -58.62 -38.05 -5.80
C ARG A 664 -58.86 -36.90 -4.82
N GLU A 665 -59.34 -37.20 -3.62
CA GLU A 665 -59.51 -36.23 -2.54
C GLU A 665 -58.16 -35.70 -2.04
N ALA A 666 -57.17 -36.57 -1.86
CA ALA A 666 -55.82 -36.21 -1.39
C ALA A 666 -55.08 -35.23 -2.34
N ILE A 667 -55.34 -35.29 -3.64
CA ILE A 667 -54.65 -34.45 -4.65
C ILE A 667 -55.33 -33.09 -4.87
N GLN A 668 -56.61 -32.95 -4.51
CA GLN A 668 -57.36 -31.71 -4.71
C GLN A 668 -56.72 -30.46 -4.05
N PRO A 669 -56.27 -30.48 -2.78
CA PRO A 669 -55.69 -29.29 -2.13
C PRO A 669 -54.35 -28.84 -2.74
N LEU A 670 -53.58 -29.76 -3.35
CA LEU A 670 -52.27 -29.46 -3.94
C LEU A 670 -52.33 -28.46 -5.11
N SER A 671 -53.50 -28.27 -5.73
CA SER A 671 -53.65 -27.34 -6.86
C SER A 671 -53.51 -25.85 -6.44
N GLY A 672 -53.69 -25.54 -5.15
CA GLY A 672 -53.59 -24.17 -4.61
C GLY A 672 -52.25 -23.82 -3.96
N GLU A 673 -51.33 -24.78 -3.85
CA GLU A 673 -50.05 -24.60 -3.16
C GLU A 673 -48.98 -23.95 -4.07
N PRO A 674 -47.96 -23.28 -3.48
CA PRO A 674 -46.86 -22.64 -4.22
C PRO A 674 -45.84 -23.67 -4.76
N LEU A 675 -46.33 -24.69 -5.47
CA LEU A 675 -45.52 -25.78 -6.03
C LEU A 675 -44.59 -25.29 -7.16
N SER A 676 -43.46 -25.97 -7.30
CA SER A 676 -42.56 -25.76 -8.43
C SER A 676 -43.19 -26.23 -9.75
N PRO A 677 -42.74 -25.72 -10.91
CA PRO A 677 -43.31 -26.09 -12.20
C PRO A 677 -43.29 -27.60 -12.47
N ALA A 678 -42.23 -28.30 -12.06
CA ALA A 678 -42.09 -29.74 -12.27
C ALA A 678 -43.09 -30.54 -11.44
N ILE A 679 -43.30 -30.18 -10.16
CA ILE A 679 -44.26 -30.88 -9.30
C ILE A 679 -45.69 -30.55 -9.69
N LYS A 680 -45.98 -29.31 -10.11
CA LYS A 680 -47.28 -28.94 -10.68
C LYS A 680 -47.66 -29.83 -11.86
N GLU A 681 -46.71 -30.08 -12.77
CA GLU A 681 -46.93 -30.95 -13.92
C GLU A 681 -47.23 -32.40 -13.49
N GLN A 682 -46.46 -32.94 -12.53
CA GLN A 682 -46.69 -34.29 -12.00
C GLN A 682 -48.05 -34.44 -11.30
N VAL A 683 -48.44 -33.43 -10.48
CA VAL A 683 -49.75 -33.39 -9.82
C VAL A 683 -50.88 -33.36 -10.85
N GLN A 684 -50.73 -32.59 -11.94
CA GLN A 684 -51.71 -32.58 -13.02
C GLN A 684 -51.80 -33.94 -13.75
N GLN A 685 -50.65 -34.58 -14.04
CA GLN A 685 -50.62 -35.89 -14.68
C GLN A 685 -51.29 -36.97 -13.82
N LEU A 686 -51.01 -37.00 -12.52
CA LEU A 686 -51.62 -37.97 -11.60
C LEU A 686 -53.13 -37.72 -11.47
N LYS A 687 -53.56 -36.46 -11.36
CA LYS A 687 -54.98 -36.09 -11.35
C LYS A 687 -55.72 -36.58 -12.59
N GLN A 688 -55.13 -36.41 -13.77
CA GLN A 688 -55.70 -36.93 -15.02
C GLN A 688 -55.76 -38.47 -15.03
N LYS A 689 -54.70 -39.15 -14.58
CA LYS A 689 -54.66 -40.61 -14.48
C LYS A 689 -55.77 -41.15 -13.58
N LEU A 690 -55.94 -40.59 -12.39
CA LEU A 690 -56.95 -41.03 -11.43
C LEU A 690 -58.38 -40.76 -11.91
N ASN A 691 -58.61 -39.62 -12.58
CA ASN A 691 -59.91 -39.35 -13.18
C ASN A 691 -60.25 -40.36 -14.28
N ARG A 692 -59.29 -40.70 -15.16
CA ARG A 692 -59.48 -41.73 -16.18
C ARG A 692 -59.74 -43.11 -15.57
N ALA A 693 -58.99 -43.49 -14.53
CA ALA A 693 -59.20 -44.75 -13.82
C ALA A 693 -60.60 -44.83 -13.19
N ALA A 694 -61.10 -43.71 -12.65
CA ALA A 694 -62.46 -43.63 -12.09
C ALA A 694 -63.55 -43.73 -13.16
N GLU A 695 -63.35 -43.12 -14.31
CA GLU A 695 -64.25 -43.25 -15.46
C GLU A 695 -64.29 -44.69 -15.99
N LEU A 696 -63.13 -45.32 -16.16
CA LEU A 696 -63.01 -46.71 -16.60
C LEU A 696 -63.66 -47.69 -15.62
N LYS A 697 -63.47 -47.50 -14.32
CA LYS A 697 -64.06 -48.36 -13.30
C LYS A 697 -65.59 -48.27 -13.27
N LYS A 698 -66.14 -47.05 -13.34
CA LYS A 698 -67.59 -46.83 -13.49
C LYS A 698 -68.13 -47.47 -14.76
N PHE A 699 -67.37 -47.39 -15.85
CA PHE A 699 -67.73 -48.01 -17.11
C PHE A 699 -67.75 -49.55 -17.02
N GLN A 700 -66.74 -50.16 -16.41
CA GLN A 700 -66.70 -51.60 -16.14
C GLN A 700 -67.91 -52.06 -15.31
N GLN A 701 -68.28 -51.30 -14.28
CA GLN A 701 -69.47 -51.60 -13.48
C GLN A 701 -70.76 -51.51 -14.32
N THR A 702 -70.88 -50.48 -15.15
CA THR A 702 -72.03 -50.33 -16.07
C THR A 702 -72.16 -51.53 -17.02
N VAL A 703 -71.02 -52.02 -17.56
CA VAL A 703 -70.99 -53.20 -18.41
C VAL A 703 -71.35 -54.48 -17.63
N ALA A 704 -70.89 -54.62 -16.39
CA ALA A 704 -71.27 -55.75 -15.53
C ALA A 704 -72.78 -55.75 -15.24
N ASP A 705 -73.37 -54.58 -15.00
CA ASP A 705 -74.82 -54.43 -14.82
C ASP A 705 -75.56 -54.85 -16.10
N TRP A 706 -75.08 -54.44 -17.29
CA TRP A 706 -75.64 -54.87 -18.57
C TRP A 706 -75.59 -56.39 -18.76
N GLN A 707 -74.48 -57.03 -18.40
CA GLN A 707 -74.32 -58.48 -18.47
C GLN A 707 -75.25 -59.23 -17.52
N ALA A 708 -75.47 -58.68 -16.32
CA ALA A 708 -76.44 -59.20 -15.36
C ALA A 708 -77.86 -59.14 -15.93
N PHE A 709 -78.28 -58.01 -16.50
CA PHE A 709 -79.59 -57.87 -17.14
C PHE A 709 -79.80 -58.81 -18.35
N ILE A 710 -78.75 -59.05 -19.14
CA ILE A 710 -78.79 -60.02 -20.25
C ILE A 710 -79.03 -61.43 -19.71
N SER A 711 -78.33 -61.81 -18.64
CA SER A 711 -78.41 -63.13 -18.03
C SER A 711 -79.76 -63.35 -17.34
N ASP A 712 -80.25 -62.36 -16.59
CA ASP A 712 -81.56 -62.39 -15.92
C ASP A 712 -82.72 -62.54 -16.91
N LYS A 713 -82.59 -62.00 -18.13
CA LYS A 713 -83.57 -62.16 -19.19
C LYS A 713 -83.66 -63.62 -19.68
N VAL A 714 -82.53 -64.30 -19.83
CA VAL A 714 -82.48 -65.71 -20.25
C VAL A 714 -83.04 -66.63 -19.17
N GLU A 715 -82.77 -66.31 -17.89
CA GLU A 715 -83.28 -67.06 -16.75
C GLU A 715 -84.75 -66.74 -16.39
N GLN A 716 -85.43 -65.87 -17.17
CA GLN A 716 -86.79 -65.38 -16.92
C GLN A 716 -86.99 -64.71 -15.55
N LYS A 717 -85.91 -64.18 -14.97
CA LYS A 717 -85.91 -63.48 -13.67
C LYS A 717 -86.04 -61.97 -13.80
N LEU A 718 -85.91 -61.44 -15.02
CA LEU A 718 -86.03 -60.01 -15.30
C LEU A 718 -87.49 -59.54 -15.17
N SER A 719 -87.75 -58.59 -14.26
CA SER A 719 -89.04 -57.90 -14.15
C SER A 719 -88.94 -56.48 -14.72
N ASP A 720 -90.04 -55.97 -15.28
CA ASP A 720 -90.09 -54.63 -15.88
C ASP A 720 -89.74 -53.50 -14.88
N GLU A 721 -89.85 -53.76 -13.58
CA GLU A 721 -89.48 -52.79 -12.51
C GLU A 721 -87.97 -52.70 -12.26
N THR A 722 -87.19 -53.70 -12.67
CA THR A 722 -85.74 -53.77 -12.41
C THR A 722 -84.88 -53.14 -13.52
N ALA A 723 -85.44 -52.92 -14.71
CA ALA A 723 -84.71 -52.36 -15.83
C ALA A 723 -84.58 -50.81 -15.75
N PRO A 724 -83.48 -50.23 -16.25
CA PRO A 724 -83.32 -48.77 -16.30
C PRO A 724 -84.46 -48.07 -17.05
N LYS A 725 -85.03 -47.02 -16.46
CA LYS A 725 -86.22 -46.33 -17.01
C LYS A 725 -86.03 -45.76 -18.42
N HIS A 726 -84.81 -45.39 -18.80
CA HIS A 726 -84.53 -44.87 -20.14
C HIS A 726 -84.46 -45.98 -21.20
N TRP A 727 -84.25 -47.23 -20.81
CA TRP A 727 -84.22 -48.37 -21.73
C TRP A 727 -85.57 -48.62 -22.40
N PHE A 728 -86.69 -48.27 -21.78
CA PHE A 728 -88.02 -48.34 -22.41
C PHE A 728 -88.15 -47.48 -23.68
N ASN A 729 -87.35 -46.42 -23.81
CA ASN A 729 -87.29 -45.64 -25.04
C ASN A 729 -86.28 -46.21 -26.04
N LEU A 730 -85.16 -46.77 -25.57
CA LEU A 730 -84.14 -47.39 -26.43
C LEU A 730 -84.61 -48.72 -27.03
N ALA A 731 -85.46 -49.46 -26.32
CA ALA A 731 -86.02 -50.74 -26.73
C ALA A 731 -87.20 -50.62 -27.73
N LYS A 732 -87.53 -49.40 -28.20
CA LYS A 732 -88.58 -49.20 -29.21
C LYS A 732 -88.00 -49.41 -30.61
N ALA A 733 -88.40 -50.50 -31.25
CA ALA A 733 -88.05 -50.80 -32.62
C ALA A 733 -89.25 -51.39 -33.39
N PRO A 734 -89.42 -51.06 -34.69
CA PRO A 734 -90.51 -51.61 -35.49
C PRO A 734 -90.20 -53.04 -35.95
N GLY A 735 -91.07 -53.99 -35.60
CA GLY A 735 -91.05 -55.37 -36.08
C GLY A 735 -90.33 -56.36 -35.16
N PRO A 736 -90.44 -57.68 -35.42
CA PRO A 736 -89.78 -58.72 -34.63
C PRO A 736 -88.25 -58.60 -34.74
N ILE A 737 -87.56 -58.74 -33.60
CA ILE A 737 -86.09 -58.68 -33.53
C ILE A 737 -85.55 -60.05 -33.17
N ASN A 738 -84.45 -60.44 -33.80
CA ASN A 738 -83.78 -61.69 -33.50
C ASN A 738 -82.54 -61.47 -32.61
N GLY A 739 -82.44 -62.20 -31.51
CA GLY A 739 -81.33 -62.16 -30.57
C GLY A 739 -79.97 -62.50 -31.21
N ARG A 740 -79.94 -63.43 -32.17
CA ARG A 740 -78.75 -63.74 -32.98
C ARG A 740 -78.23 -62.53 -33.74
N ASP A 741 -79.13 -61.73 -34.32
CA ASP A 741 -78.75 -60.51 -35.04
C ASP A 741 -78.25 -59.41 -34.08
N LEU A 742 -78.79 -59.33 -32.87
CA LEU A 742 -78.29 -58.41 -31.84
C LEU A 742 -76.87 -58.78 -31.37
N ALA A 743 -76.60 -60.07 -31.15
CA ALA A 743 -75.28 -60.57 -30.80
C ALA A 743 -74.25 -60.29 -31.93
N ILE A 744 -74.59 -60.57 -33.19
CA ILE A 744 -73.72 -60.26 -34.33
C ILE A 744 -73.48 -58.75 -34.48
N ARG A 745 -74.49 -57.91 -34.22
CA ARG A 745 -74.32 -56.45 -34.22
C ARG A 745 -73.37 -55.97 -33.12
N ALA A 746 -73.44 -56.57 -31.94
CA ALA A 746 -72.51 -56.27 -30.85
C ALA A 746 -71.08 -56.71 -31.21
N GLU A 747 -70.89 -57.92 -31.75
CA GLU A 747 -69.59 -58.42 -32.24
C GLU A 747 -68.97 -57.53 -33.33
N ILE A 748 -69.80 -56.96 -34.22
CA ILE A 748 -69.34 -55.99 -35.23
C ILE A 748 -68.86 -54.69 -34.57
N LEU A 749 -69.58 -54.19 -33.54
CA LEU A 749 -69.23 -52.96 -32.85
C LEU A 749 -67.96 -53.06 -32.01
N THR A 750 -67.72 -54.23 -31.44
CA THR A 750 -66.57 -54.48 -30.56
C THR A 750 -65.40 -55.13 -31.28
N GLY A 751 -65.56 -55.53 -32.54
CA GLY A 751 -64.54 -56.22 -33.33
C GLY A 751 -64.33 -57.68 -32.94
N THR A 752 -65.19 -58.25 -32.09
CA THR A 752 -65.14 -59.66 -31.67
C THR A 752 -65.41 -60.59 -32.87
N PRO A 753 -64.70 -61.73 -33.01
CA PRO A 753 -64.95 -62.67 -34.11
C PRO A 753 -66.32 -63.35 -33.97
N THR A 754 -67.08 -63.39 -35.06
CA THR A 754 -68.35 -64.13 -35.15
C THR A 754 -68.07 -65.60 -35.46
N PRO A 755 -68.81 -66.58 -34.90
CA PRO A 755 -68.69 -68.00 -35.25
C PRO A 755 -68.80 -68.27 -36.76
N GLU A 756 -68.13 -69.31 -37.27
CA GLU A 756 -68.06 -69.62 -38.71
C GLU A 756 -69.45 -69.77 -39.37
N GLN A 757 -70.42 -70.31 -38.63
CA GLN A 757 -71.79 -70.53 -39.09
C GLN A 757 -72.56 -69.22 -39.35
N ASP A 758 -72.12 -68.12 -38.73
CA ASP A 758 -72.81 -66.81 -38.73
C ASP A 758 -72.08 -65.75 -39.56
N GLN A 759 -70.91 -66.09 -40.13
CA GLN A 759 -70.14 -65.18 -41.00
C GLN A 759 -70.92 -64.65 -42.21
N PRO A 760 -71.76 -65.45 -42.92
CA PRO A 760 -72.60 -64.92 -43.99
C PRO A 760 -73.60 -63.87 -43.50
N ARG A 761 -74.16 -64.06 -42.30
CA ARG A 761 -75.12 -63.14 -41.68
C ARG A 761 -74.42 -61.86 -41.19
N ARG A 762 -73.20 -61.97 -40.65
CA ARG A 762 -72.33 -60.82 -40.30
C ARG A 762 -72.09 -59.92 -41.52
N MET A 763 -71.74 -60.50 -42.67
CA MET A 763 -71.52 -59.74 -43.91
C MET A 763 -72.79 -59.02 -44.37
N GLN A 764 -73.96 -59.68 -44.31
CA GLN A 764 -75.24 -59.04 -44.63
C GLN A 764 -75.54 -57.85 -43.71
N ILE A 765 -75.36 -58.01 -42.40
CA ILE A 765 -75.58 -56.94 -41.42
C ILE A 765 -74.59 -55.78 -41.63
N GLN A 766 -73.32 -56.04 -41.97
CA GLN A 766 -72.35 -54.99 -42.27
C GLN A 766 -72.72 -54.20 -43.53
N VAL A 767 -73.18 -54.86 -44.59
CA VAL A 767 -73.66 -54.20 -45.82
C VAL A 767 -74.94 -53.39 -45.54
N GLN A 768 -75.87 -53.92 -44.75
CA GLN A 768 -77.10 -53.22 -44.36
C GLN A 768 -76.81 -51.97 -43.50
N ARG A 769 -75.85 -52.05 -42.58
CA ARG A 769 -75.42 -50.88 -41.80
C ARG A 769 -74.70 -49.83 -42.67
N LEU A 770 -73.96 -50.25 -43.69
CA LEU A 770 -73.36 -49.32 -44.66
C LEU A 770 -74.42 -48.61 -45.51
N SER A 771 -75.52 -49.29 -45.88
CA SER A 771 -76.64 -48.64 -46.57
C SER A 771 -77.43 -47.70 -45.66
N ASP A 772 -77.69 -48.11 -44.42
CA ASP A 772 -78.44 -47.31 -43.44
C ASP A 772 -77.60 -46.10 -42.94
N GLY A 773 -76.28 -46.26 -42.86
CA GLY A 773 -75.33 -45.22 -42.45
C GLY A 773 -75.10 -44.11 -43.49
N MET A 774 -75.48 -44.31 -44.76
CA MET A 774 -75.45 -43.24 -45.76
C MET A 774 -76.63 -42.24 -45.63
N GLY A 775 -77.63 -42.55 -44.79
CA GLY A 775 -78.85 -41.75 -44.65
C GLY A 775 -79.19 -41.27 -43.21
N SER A 776 -78.37 -41.59 -42.21
CA SER A 776 -78.63 -41.29 -40.79
C SER A 776 -77.46 -40.51 -40.16
N THR A 777 -77.73 -39.30 -39.66
CA THR A 777 -76.79 -38.46 -38.90
C THR A 777 -76.93 -38.65 -37.39
N ASP A 778 -77.04 -39.89 -36.92
CA ASP A 778 -76.89 -40.20 -35.49
C ASP A 778 -75.44 -40.56 -35.20
N ASN A 779 -74.66 -39.57 -34.73
CA ASN A 779 -73.31 -39.77 -34.17
C ASN A 779 -73.40 -40.43 -32.79
N ALA A 780 -74.01 -41.61 -32.69
CA ALA A 780 -74.05 -42.39 -31.46
C ALA A 780 -72.67 -43.02 -31.22
N SER A 781 -72.15 -42.88 -30.00
CA SER A 781 -70.91 -43.56 -29.61
C SER A 781 -71.10 -45.08 -29.59
N PRO A 782 -70.05 -45.89 -29.86
CA PRO A 782 -70.15 -47.36 -29.83
C PRO A 782 -70.76 -47.91 -28.52
N THR A 783 -70.52 -47.21 -27.40
CA THR A 783 -71.09 -47.53 -26.08
C THR A 783 -72.60 -47.30 -26.02
N GLN A 784 -73.12 -46.21 -26.59
CA GLN A 784 -74.56 -45.92 -26.69
C GLN A 784 -75.27 -46.88 -27.63
N GLU A 785 -74.62 -47.27 -28.74
CA GLU A 785 -75.18 -48.27 -29.64
C GLU A 785 -75.25 -49.65 -28.98
N LEU A 786 -74.23 -50.04 -28.21
CA LEU A 786 -74.25 -51.27 -27.44
C LEU A 786 -75.32 -51.24 -26.34
N GLU A 787 -75.44 -50.14 -25.58
CA GLU A 787 -76.51 -49.97 -24.60
C GLU A 787 -77.89 -50.15 -25.23
N LYS A 788 -78.10 -49.61 -26.44
CA LYS A 788 -79.34 -49.81 -27.20
C LYS A 788 -79.56 -51.29 -27.57
N LEU A 789 -78.52 -52.02 -27.97
CA LEU A 789 -78.62 -53.46 -28.25
C LEU A 789 -78.98 -54.26 -26.99
N VAL A 790 -78.38 -53.92 -25.84
CA VAL A 790 -78.71 -54.52 -24.54
C VAL A 790 -80.16 -54.21 -24.14
N ALA A 791 -80.60 -52.96 -24.28
CA ALA A 791 -81.98 -52.58 -24.00
C ALA A 791 -83.00 -53.32 -24.88
N LEU A 792 -82.69 -53.48 -26.18
CA LEU A 792 -83.50 -54.28 -27.11
C LEU A 792 -83.54 -55.76 -26.71
N TRP A 793 -82.41 -56.33 -26.29
CA TRP A 793 -82.34 -57.70 -25.79
C TRP A 793 -83.22 -57.92 -24.54
N CYS A 794 -83.17 -56.99 -23.58
CA CYS A 794 -83.85 -57.14 -22.30
C CYS A 794 -85.36 -56.82 -22.35
N LEU A 795 -85.79 -55.79 -23.10
CA LEU A 795 -87.13 -55.21 -22.99
C LEU A 795 -88.01 -55.27 -24.25
N HIS A 796 -87.49 -55.71 -25.40
CA HIS A 796 -88.32 -55.76 -26.61
C HIS A 796 -89.41 -56.86 -26.48
N PRO A 797 -90.70 -56.54 -26.73
CA PRO A 797 -91.81 -57.47 -26.51
C PRO A 797 -91.81 -58.67 -27.47
N ASP A 798 -91.35 -58.47 -28.71
CA ASP A 798 -91.31 -59.48 -29.77
C ASP A 798 -89.85 -59.83 -30.14
N ILE A 799 -89.08 -60.35 -29.17
CA ILE A 799 -87.71 -60.84 -29.41
C ILE A 799 -87.70 -62.37 -29.57
N GLU A 800 -87.11 -62.84 -30.67
CA GLU A 800 -86.92 -64.25 -30.99
C GLU A 800 -85.47 -64.68 -30.72
N ASP A 801 -85.24 -65.97 -30.44
CA ASP A 801 -83.90 -66.57 -30.29
C ASP A 801 -83.02 -65.96 -29.15
N THR A 802 -83.62 -65.76 -27.97
CA THR A 802 -82.92 -65.42 -26.71
C THR A 802 -82.31 -66.66 -26.05
N SER A 803 -81.55 -67.44 -26.82
CA SER A 803 -80.85 -68.63 -26.31
C SER A 803 -79.66 -68.26 -25.41
N HIS A 804 -79.25 -69.19 -24.54
CA HIS A 804 -78.04 -69.03 -23.71
C HIS A 804 -76.79 -68.74 -24.58
N GLU A 805 -76.69 -69.38 -25.76
CA GLU A 805 -75.57 -69.20 -26.68
C GLU A 805 -75.46 -67.75 -27.22
N ASN A 806 -76.57 -67.16 -27.66
CA ASN A 806 -76.58 -65.78 -28.15
C ASN A 806 -76.36 -64.76 -27.01
N ALA A 807 -76.83 -65.05 -25.79
CA ALA A 807 -76.59 -64.24 -24.61
C ALA A 807 -75.11 -64.23 -24.21
N GLU A 808 -74.44 -65.39 -24.24
CA GLU A 808 -73.01 -65.51 -24.00
C GLU A 808 -72.20 -64.73 -25.03
N ARG A 809 -72.58 -64.79 -26.31
CA ARG A 809 -71.94 -64.02 -27.39
C ARG A 809 -72.10 -62.51 -27.18
N LEU A 810 -73.29 -62.05 -26.81
CA LEU A 810 -73.53 -60.63 -26.48
C LEU A 810 -72.70 -60.19 -25.26
N ASN A 811 -72.64 -61.01 -24.21
CA ASN A 811 -71.82 -60.76 -23.02
C ASN A 811 -70.32 -60.75 -23.34
N GLN A 812 -69.83 -61.63 -24.23
CA GLN A 812 -68.44 -61.66 -24.69
C GLN A 812 -68.07 -60.40 -25.47
N ALA A 813 -68.96 -59.92 -26.34
CA ALA A 813 -68.78 -58.64 -27.02
C ALA A 813 -68.67 -57.49 -26.00
N LEU A 814 -69.56 -57.43 -25.01
CA LEU A 814 -69.51 -56.44 -23.93
C LEU A 814 -68.21 -56.50 -23.10
N THR A 815 -67.68 -57.70 -22.80
CA THR A 815 -66.40 -57.85 -22.09
C THR A 815 -65.22 -57.35 -22.93
N SER A 816 -65.24 -57.55 -24.25
CA SER A 816 -64.16 -57.04 -25.11
C SER A 816 -64.11 -55.51 -25.14
N LEU A 817 -65.24 -54.83 -24.93
CA LEU A 817 -65.33 -53.37 -24.89
C LEU A 817 -64.58 -52.75 -23.70
N THR A 818 -64.56 -53.43 -22.54
CA THR A 818 -63.84 -52.96 -21.34
C THR A 818 -62.34 -53.27 -21.39
N GLN A 819 -61.89 -54.05 -22.38
CA GLN A 819 -60.48 -54.36 -22.65
C GLN A 819 -59.88 -53.45 -23.74
N ILE A 820 -60.72 -52.78 -24.53
CA ILE A 820 -60.33 -51.88 -25.62
C ILE A 820 -60.25 -50.41 -25.15
N SER A 821 -60.95 -50.06 -24.06
CA SER A 821 -60.93 -48.73 -23.40
C SER A 821 -59.88 -48.62 -22.31
#